data_AF-Q8ERJ9-F1
#
_entry.id   AF-Q8ERJ9-F1
#
_cell.length_a   1.000
_cell.length_b   1.000
_cell.length_c   1.000
_cell.angle_alpha   90.00
_cell.angle_beta   90.00
_cell.angle_gamma   90.00
#
_symmetry.space_group_name_H-M   'P 1'
#
loop_
_entity.id
_entity.type
_entity.pdbx_description
1 polymer ?
#
loop_
_entity_poly.entity_id
_entity_poly.type
_entity_poly.pdbx_seq_one_letter_code
_entity_poly.pdbx_strand_id
1 'polypeptide(L)'
;MRKTINIFFLIVLICGLILPSTQVHADNTGYEPENPGIKDEQTDEGNLGMVVTAHPLASEVGSEVLKQGGNAVDAAVATQLALNVVEPMMSGIGGGGFLMHYDAASEDISIVNSRERAPQGATPDMFIDKSNIVTDPGKFLFGAIDLNGDSGGAKFHVDDIQILDLQSSEVVFEEDFEGGEGSWDADQFNIYERGTTFSETSGLGEILFGPPYGNNSSSFGQTTAIMDEIEDSELSLRFRTDDPGEDRRLRLWLRADEYRSTGTTYVKNGYGIEINTNTNEVRILQSKDSTTSTLGSFSLSGTTDWQNLRFQVEENQLRVKLWEDNASEPDDWNIDTFAGEVIPFSERVQSGLSVGVPGTLKGLEDALAQQGTMELAELIQPAIDLAADGFPVNWALADAIESNQDKLSKTAAKDVFLPNGTPLKEGDLLVQEDLAKSFRLIQEQGTEAFYHGEIGEALAEEVSDRGSSMELSDLSNYQTTSETPVWGDYMRYDIASMPPPSSGGITMLQLLEMFEQLELTQFDIRSMEKYHYMAESMHLAYADRGAYMGDPEFIDVPSEGLLHPDYVAERIELISPDRANDQVEPGNPYEYQDGQPSSIIDQPDDKVDGQTTHFTIADRWGNLVSYTTTIEQVFGSGIMVPEYGIMLNNELTDFDAIPGGANEVQPNKRPLSSMTPTIVLDEGKPYMTVGSPGGATIITSVTQTIVNTIGYEMDIKDAIEEPRIYSSSYPSIRWEYGIGESVRERMEQLGHRFETSPREIGNVNSIVLDQESGMYFGAADSTREGKAIGLTLDDFPGISELIDLVESNVERGEISSDAGKTLLTHLSAVQHYEKTNQMNKAIKHLENMELLVNHFYDNGKISEDVYHRLLRETYLILDLWEIDA
;
A
#
# COMPACT_ATOMS: atom_id res chain seq x y z
N MET A 1 -8.38 -61.25 -66.43
CA MET A 1 -8.98 -62.49 -65.86
C MET A 1 -9.54 -62.11 -64.50
N ARG A 2 -10.85 -61.86 -64.40
CA ARG A 2 -11.88 -62.74 -63.80
C ARG A 2 -11.61 -63.09 -62.32
N LYS A 3 -12.39 -62.48 -61.41
CA LYS A 3 -13.48 -63.10 -60.60
C LYS A 3 -12.90 -63.80 -59.35
N THR A 4 -13.49 -63.82 -58.15
CA THR A 4 -14.89 -64.05 -57.70
C THR A 4 -14.84 -63.97 -56.13
N ILE A 5 -15.75 -63.28 -55.41
CA ILE A 5 -16.99 -63.81 -54.75
C ILE A 5 -16.68 -64.73 -53.55
N ASN A 6 -17.24 -64.67 -52.32
CA ASN A 6 -18.45 -64.01 -51.78
C ASN A 6 -18.62 -64.29 -50.25
N ILE A 7 -19.14 -63.30 -49.49
CA ILE A 7 -20.32 -63.39 -48.57
C ILE A 7 -20.15 -64.05 -47.15
N PHE A 8 -20.73 -63.61 -46.01
CA PHE A 8 -22.06 -63.01 -45.70
C PHE A 8 -22.01 -62.10 -44.43
N PHE A 9 -22.87 -61.08 -44.41
CA PHE A 9 -23.11 -60.04 -43.38
C PHE A 9 -24.64 -59.95 -43.18
N LEU A 10 -25.20 -59.93 -41.95
CA LEU A 10 -26.44 -59.21 -41.52
C LEU A 10 -26.82 -59.54 -40.04
N ILE A 11 -26.73 -58.59 -39.08
CA ILE A 11 -27.74 -57.66 -38.49
C ILE A 11 -28.80 -58.30 -37.56
N VAL A 12 -28.84 -57.83 -36.30
CA VAL A 12 -29.96 -57.14 -35.56
C VAL A 12 -29.32 -56.47 -34.32
N LEU A 13 -29.09 -55.15 -34.28
CA LEU A 13 -29.97 -54.03 -33.87
C LEU A 13 -30.42 -54.03 -32.39
N ILE A 14 -29.69 -53.31 -31.54
CA ILE A 14 -30.22 -52.66 -30.32
C ILE A 14 -29.71 -51.22 -30.32
N CYS A 15 -30.64 -50.27 -30.27
CA CYS A 15 -30.40 -48.84 -30.19
C CYS A 15 -29.54 -48.48 -28.97
N GLY A 16 -28.33 -47.97 -29.21
CA GLY A 16 -27.60 -47.15 -28.24
C GLY A 16 -27.92 -45.69 -28.52
N LEU A 17 -28.61 -45.03 -27.59
CA LEU A 17 -28.68 -43.58 -27.52
C LEU A 17 -27.26 -43.04 -27.37
N ILE A 18 -26.78 -42.31 -28.38
CA ILE A 18 -25.61 -41.44 -28.24
C ILE A 18 -26.15 -40.20 -27.51
N LEU A 19 -25.91 -40.14 -26.20
CA LEU A 19 -25.97 -38.86 -25.48
C LEU A 19 -24.69 -38.10 -25.84
N PRO A 20 -24.76 -36.82 -26.22
CA PRO A 20 -23.57 -36.00 -26.32
C PRO A 20 -22.93 -35.96 -24.93
N SER A 21 -21.62 -36.20 -24.86
CA SER A 21 -20.83 -35.91 -23.67
C SER A 21 -20.80 -34.39 -23.51
N THR A 22 -21.78 -33.85 -22.79
CA THR A 22 -21.64 -32.54 -22.15
C THR A 22 -20.53 -32.70 -21.14
N GLN A 23 -19.34 -32.14 -21.43
CA GLN A 23 -18.45 -31.72 -20.35
C GLN A 23 -19.31 -30.83 -19.45
N VAL A 24 -19.56 -31.31 -18.23
CA VAL A 24 -20.11 -30.46 -17.19
C VAL A 24 -18.94 -29.57 -16.81
N HIS A 25 -18.90 -28.35 -17.35
CA HIS A 25 -18.14 -27.28 -16.72
C HIS A 25 -18.64 -27.22 -15.27
N ALA A 26 -17.70 -27.28 -14.32
CA ALA A 26 -18.03 -27.05 -12.93
C ALA A 26 -18.64 -25.65 -12.83
N ASP A 27 -19.81 -25.56 -12.21
CA ASP A 27 -20.52 -24.33 -11.89
C ASP A 27 -19.63 -23.49 -10.95
N ASN A 28 -18.96 -22.47 -11.49
CA ASN A 28 -17.91 -21.69 -10.83
C ASN A 28 -18.36 -20.27 -10.43
N THR A 29 -19.65 -19.94 -10.50
CA THR A 29 -20.10 -18.53 -10.53
C THR A 29 -20.90 -18.08 -9.30
N GLY A 30 -20.40 -18.34 -8.08
CA GLY A 30 -20.85 -17.65 -6.87
C GLY A 30 -21.75 -18.46 -5.93
N TYR A 31 -21.56 -18.31 -4.62
CA TYR A 31 -22.61 -18.59 -3.62
C TYR A 31 -22.33 -17.99 -2.23
N GLU A 32 -22.10 -16.68 -2.14
CA GLU A 32 -22.77 -16.00 -1.03
C GLU A 32 -24.28 -16.02 -1.31
N PRO A 33 -25.17 -16.22 -0.31
CA PRO A 33 -26.62 -16.12 -0.49
C PRO A 33 -27.08 -14.75 -1.03
N GLU A 34 -26.21 -13.74 -1.02
CA GLU A 34 -26.49 -12.34 -1.37
C GLU A 34 -25.70 -11.82 -2.59
N ASN A 35 -24.77 -12.59 -3.19
CA ASN A 35 -24.05 -12.19 -4.41
C ASN A 35 -24.93 -12.38 -5.66
N PRO A 36 -25.14 -11.34 -6.50
CA PRO A 36 -26.00 -11.40 -7.70
C PRO A 36 -25.46 -12.31 -8.83
N GLY A 37 -24.24 -12.83 -8.71
CA GLY A 37 -23.54 -13.60 -9.74
C GLY A 37 -22.83 -12.71 -10.77
N ILE A 38 -22.15 -13.34 -11.73
CA ILE A 38 -21.50 -12.63 -12.84
C ILE A 38 -22.57 -11.90 -13.65
N LYS A 39 -22.45 -10.57 -13.76
CA LYS A 39 -23.33 -9.74 -14.59
C LYS A 39 -22.76 -9.61 -16.00
N ASP A 40 -23.63 -9.57 -17.00
CA ASP A 40 -23.23 -9.41 -18.41
C ASP A 40 -22.37 -8.15 -18.64
N GLU A 41 -22.60 -7.08 -17.88
CA GLU A 41 -21.87 -5.80 -17.98
C GLU A 41 -20.43 -5.85 -17.42
N GLN A 42 -20.05 -6.93 -16.72
CA GLN A 42 -18.71 -7.09 -16.14
C GLN A 42 -17.68 -7.61 -17.13
N THR A 43 -18.10 -8.01 -18.33
CA THR A 43 -17.20 -8.48 -19.38
C THR A 43 -17.59 -7.88 -20.70
N ASP A 44 -16.62 -7.51 -21.52
CA ASP A 44 -16.86 -7.04 -22.88
C ASP A 44 -15.64 -7.33 -23.77
N GLU A 45 -15.83 -7.24 -25.08
CA GLU A 45 -14.78 -7.40 -26.08
C GLU A 45 -14.76 -6.23 -27.07
N GLY A 46 -13.58 -5.79 -27.49
CA GLY A 46 -13.42 -4.70 -28.44
C GLY A 46 -12.04 -4.68 -29.07
N ASN A 47 -11.91 -4.17 -30.29
CA ASN A 47 -10.63 -4.13 -31.02
C ASN A 47 -10.12 -2.71 -31.29
N LEU A 48 -10.86 -1.69 -30.84
CA LEU A 48 -10.48 -0.27 -30.96
C LEU A 48 -10.34 0.42 -29.60
N GLY A 49 -10.53 -0.32 -28.51
CA GLY A 49 -10.34 0.16 -27.15
C GLY A 49 -11.09 -0.70 -26.15
N MET A 50 -10.67 -0.59 -24.90
CA MET A 50 -11.27 -1.30 -23.77
C MET A 50 -11.11 -0.45 -22.52
N VAL A 51 -12.18 -0.30 -21.74
CA VAL A 51 -12.14 0.39 -20.44
C VAL A 51 -12.75 -0.55 -19.40
N VAL A 52 -12.01 -0.82 -18.33
CA VAL A 52 -12.45 -1.68 -17.23
C VAL A 52 -12.20 -0.98 -15.90
N THR A 53 -13.27 -0.70 -15.14
CA THR A 53 -13.19 0.04 -13.87
C THR A 53 -14.12 -0.57 -12.83
N ALA A 54 -13.90 -0.23 -11.55
CA ALA A 54 -14.77 -0.65 -10.44
C ALA A 54 -16.17 0.01 -10.43
N HIS A 55 -16.42 1.06 -11.22
CA HIS A 55 -17.70 1.77 -11.25
C HIS A 55 -18.24 2.03 -12.68
N PRO A 56 -19.51 1.72 -13.00
CA PRO A 56 -20.04 1.82 -14.36
C PRO A 56 -19.90 3.20 -15.00
N LEU A 57 -20.25 4.26 -14.26
CA LEU A 57 -20.15 5.64 -14.74
C LEU A 57 -18.71 6.05 -15.09
N ALA A 58 -17.71 5.53 -14.38
CA ALA A 58 -16.31 5.82 -14.67
C ALA A 58 -15.83 5.09 -15.93
N SER A 59 -16.35 3.87 -16.18
CA SER A 59 -16.14 3.17 -17.45
C SER A 59 -16.75 3.92 -18.62
N GLU A 60 -17.96 4.44 -18.44
CA GLU A 60 -18.66 5.22 -19.46
C GLU A 60 -17.89 6.50 -19.81
N VAL A 61 -17.41 7.24 -18.80
CA VAL A 61 -16.57 8.44 -19.02
C VAL A 61 -15.30 8.10 -19.79
N GLY A 62 -14.55 7.07 -19.39
CA GLY A 62 -13.33 6.66 -20.10
C GLY A 62 -13.63 6.23 -21.55
N SER A 63 -14.70 5.46 -21.75
CA SER A 63 -15.10 4.99 -23.08
C SER A 63 -15.49 6.15 -24.00
N GLU A 64 -16.13 7.18 -23.47
CA GLU A 64 -16.54 8.35 -24.23
C GLU A 64 -15.33 9.20 -24.64
N VAL A 65 -14.30 9.31 -23.79
CA VAL A 65 -13.04 9.96 -24.16
C VAL A 65 -12.37 9.23 -25.33
N LEU A 66 -12.31 7.90 -25.29
CA LEU A 66 -11.78 7.11 -26.42
C LEU A 66 -12.60 7.32 -27.70
N LYS A 67 -13.95 7.33 -27.61
CA LYS A 67 -14.84 7.61 -28.76
C LYS A 67 -14.65 9.01 -29.34
N GLN A 68 -14.25 9.97 -28.51
CA GLN A 68 -13.97 11.34 -28.94
C GLN A 68 -12.57 11.51 -29.54
N GLY A 69 -11.75 10.46 -29.54
CA GLY A 69 -10.42 10.44 -30.14
C GLY A 69 -9.26 10.61 -29.16
N GLY A 70 -9.53 10.63 -27.84
CA GLY A 70 -8.49 10.56 -26.83
C GLY A 70 -7.82 9.19 -26.79
N ASN A 71 -6.62 9.13 -26.22
CA ASN A 71 -5.88 7.89 -26.03
C ASN A 71 -6.10 7.26 -24.65
N ALA A 72 -5.40 6.16 -24.37
CA ALA A 72 -5.53 5.46 -23.09
C ALA A 72 -5.20 6.35 -21.87
N VAL A 73 -4.26 7.29 -22.01
CA VAL A 73 -3.87 8.23 -20.95
C VAL A 73 -4.93 9.32 -20.74
N ASP A 74 -5.46 9.90 -21.82
CA ASP A 74 -6.56 10.86 -21.75
C ASP A 74 -7.79 10.24 -21.06
N ALA A 75 -8.16 9.03 -21.48
CA ALA A 75 -9.26 8.28 -20.90
C ALA A 75 -8.98 7.95 -19.42
N ALA A 76 -7.75 7.59 -19.05
CA ALA A 76 -7.39 7.30 -17.67
C ALA A 76 -7.52 8.52 -16.76
N VAL A 77 -7.16 9.70 -17.24
CA VAL A 77 -7.31 10.96 -16.49
C VAL A 77 -8.78 11.29 -16.24
N ALA A 78 -9.62 11.19 -17.26
CA ALA A 78 -11.06 11.42 -17.11
C ALA A 78 -11.72 10.36 -16.20
N THR A 79 -11.33 9.09 -16.35
CA THR A 79 -11.78 8.00 -15.49
C THR A 79 -11.38 8.23 -14.03
N GLN A 80 -10.15 8.67 -13.75
CA GLN A 80 -9.71 8.98 -12.38
C GLN A 80 -10.55 10.10 -11.75
N LEU A 81 -10.81 11.17 -12.50
CA LEU A 81 -11.61 12.30 -12.02
C LEU A 81 -13.07 11.90 -11.82
N ALA A 82 -13.62 11.02 -12.66
CA ALA A 82 -14.93 10.43 -12.44
C ALA A 82 -14.97 9.55 -11.18
N LEU A 83 -13.96 8.70 -10.97
CA LEU A 83 -13.83 7.86 -9.77
C LEU A 83 -13.74 8.67 -8.48
N ASN A 84 -13.10 9.84 -8.50
CA ASN A 84 -13.13 10.78 -7.36
C ASN A 84 -14.57 11.16 -6.96
N VAL A 85 -15.49 11.23 -7.93
CA VAL A 85 -16.89 11.62 -7.69
C VAL A 85 -17.72 10.42 -7.28
N VAL A 86 -17.58 9.29 -7.99
CA VAL A 86 -18.48 8.13 -7.84
C VAL A 86 -18.01 7.11 -6.81
N GLU A 87 -16.71 7.06 -6.51
CA GLU A 87 -16.11 6.28 -5.44
C GLU A 87 -15.22 7.16 -4.53
N PRO A 88 -15.78 8.22 -3.91
CA PRO A 88 -15.01 9.18 -3.10
C PRO A 88 -14.40 8.55 -1.83
N MET A 89 -14.83 7.34 -1.49
CA MET A 89 -14.29 6.56 -0.39
C MET A 89 -13.01 5.78 -0.76
N MET A 90 -12.68 5.62 -2.04
CA MET A 90 -11.58 4.75 -2.49
C MET A 90 -10.40 5.55 -3.05
N SER A 91 -10.66 6.61 -3.81
CA SER A 91 -9.62 7.40 -4.48
C SER A 91 -10.04 8.86 -4.70
N GLY A 92 -9.07 9.72 -4.98
CA GLY A 92 -9.34 11.11 -5.35
C GLY A 92 -8.10 11.99 -5.42
N ILE A 93 -8.30 13.27 -5.75
CA ILE A 93 -7.24 14.29 -5.82
C ILE A 93 -6.63 14.62 -4.45
N GLY A 94 -7.27 14.18 -3.36
CA GLY A 94 -6.74 14.23 -2.00
C GLY A 94 -5.90 13.01 -1.59
N GLY A 95 -5.56 12.12 -2.53
CA GLY A 95 -4.67 10.98 -2.32
C GLY A 95 -3.57 10.87 -3.38
N GLY A 96 -3.20 9.65 -3.74
CA GLY A 96 -2.10 9.33 -4.65
C GLY A 96 -2.28 8.00 -5.37
N GLY A 97 -1.25 7.55 -6.09
CA GLY A 97 -1.30 6.29 -6.81
C GLY A 97 -0.09 6.00 -7.69
N PHE A 98 -0.24 4.96 -8.52
CA PHE A 98 0.76 4.54 -9.48
C PHE A 98 0.12 4.23 -10.83
N LEU A 99 0.40 5.07 -11.83
CA LEU A 99 -0.06 4.89 -13.21
C LEU A 99 1.05 4.23 -14.01
N MET A 100 0.86 2.98 -14.40
CA MET A 100 1.74 2.28 -15.33
C MET A 100 1.20 2.44 -16.76
N HIS A 101 2.06 2.85 -17.68
CA HIS A 101 1.72 3.08 -19.09
C HIS A 101 2.66 2.30 -19.99
N TYR A 102 2.08 1.47 -20.87
CA TYR A 102 2.78 0.89 -22.02
C TYR A 102 2.51 1.76 -23.24
N ASP A 103 3.58 2.34 -23.81
CA ASP A 103 3.54 3.11 -25.05
C ASP A 103 3.79 2.18 -26.24
N ALA A 104 2.79 1.97 -27.08
CA ALA A 104 2.89 1.08 -28.23
C ALA A 104 3.82 1.61 -29.34
N ALA A 105 4.08 2.91 -29.38
CA ALA A 105 4.95 3.50 -30.40
C ALA A 105 6.45 3.26 -30.08
N SER A 106 6.81 3.28 -28.79
CA SER A 106 8.16 3.01 -28.32
C SER A 106 8.39 1.57 -27.85
N GLU A 107 7.32 0.82 -27.59
CA GLU A 107 7.34 -0.51 -26.94
C GLU A 107 7.95 -0.48 -25.53
N ASP A 108 7.85 0.66 -24.84
CA ASP A 108 8.39 0.88 -23.49
C ASP A 108 7.27 1.00 -22.43
N ILE A 109 7.60 0.60 -21.19
CA ILE A 109 6.73 0.78 -20.02
C ILE A 109 7.34 1.85 -19.10
N SER A 110 6.52 2.85 -18.76
CA SER A 110 6.85 3.91 -17.81
C SER A 110 5.83 3.97 -16.68
N ILE A 111 6.26 4.46 -15.51
CA ILE A 111 5.38 4.64 -14.36
C ILE A 111 5.38 6.12 -13.96
N VAL A 112 4.20 6.70 -13.79
CA VAL A 112 4.03 7.96 -13.06
C VAL A 112 3.70 7.62 -11.60
N ASN A 113 4.67 7.89 -10.73
CA ASN A 113 4.55 7.68 -9.29
C ASN A 113 4.08 8.99 -8.63
N SER A 114 2.81 8.98 -8.23
CA SER A 114 2.12 10.08 -7.55
C SER A 114 1.83 9.73 -6.09
N ARG A 115 2.69 8.90 -5.46
CA ARG A 115 2.60 8.55 -4.04
C ARG A 115 2.75 9.79 -3.17
N GLU A 116 1.97 9.85 -2.11
CA GLU A 116 2.01 10.92 -1.13
C GLU A 116 3.35 10.97 -0.41
N ARG A 117 3.75 12.18 0.01
CA ARG A 117 4.96 12.40 0.82
C ARG A 117 4.59 12.92 2.20
N ALA A 118 5.34 12.53 3.21
CA ALA A 118 5.23 13.14 4.53
C ALA A 118 5.58 14.64 4.44
N PRO A 119 4.87 15.53 5.15
CA PRO A 119 5.24 16.95 5.19
C PRO A 119 6.65 17.13 5.77
N GLN A 120 7.30 18.24 5.45
CA GLN A 120 8.68 18.51 5.87
C GLN A 120 8.85 18.59 7.40
N GLY A 121 7.77 18.87 8.14
CA GLY A 121 7.73 18.87 9.60
C GLY A 121 7.41 17.50 10.23
N ALA A 122 7.17 16.45 9.45
CA ALA A 122 6.95 15.11 9.99
C ALA A 122 8.18 14.62 10.76
N THR A 123 7.96 13.88 11.83
CA THR A 123 9.04 13.35 12.69
C THR A 123 8.86 11.84 12.85
N PRO A 124 9.94 11.07 13.05
CA PRO A 124 9.85 9.62 13.24
C PRO A 124 8.81 9.23 14.30
N ASP A 125 8.78 9.95 15.42
CA ASP A 125 7.94 9.64 16.56
C ASP A 125 6.55 10.31 16.54
N MET A 126 6.10 10.83 15.40
CA MET A 126 4.81 11.52 15.32
C MET A 126 3.60 10.62 15.61
N PHE A 127 3.77 9.29 15.53
CA PHE A 127 2.75 8.30 15.88
C PHE A 127 2.85 7.78 17.31
N ILE A 128 3.72 8.36 18.13
CA ILE A 128 3.86 8.04 19.54
C ILE A 128 3.11 9.07 20.38
N ASP A 129 2.20 8.61 21.25
CA ASP A 129 1.55 9.46 22.24
C ASP A 129 2.54 9.84 23.35
N LYS A 130 2.86 11.13 23.38
CA LYS A 130 3.80 11.73 24.35
C LYS A 130 3.08 12.25 25.60
N SER A 131 1.76 12.08 25.72
CA SER A 131 0.97 12.63 26.84
C SER A 131 1.35 12.05 28.20
N ASN A 132 1.87 10.81 28.21
CA ASN A 132 2.17 10.05 29.42
C ASN A 132 3.66 9.69 29.58
N ILE A 133 4.56 10.59 29.15
CA ILE A 133 6.01 10.41 29.26
C ILE A 133 6.60 11.13 30.49
N VAL A 134 7.87 10.84 30.77
CA VAL A 134 8.64 11.51 31.84
C VAL A 134 9.34 12.75 31.27
N THR A 135 8.88 13.93 31.69
CA THR A 135 9.41 15.23 31.23
C THR A 135 10.20 15.97 32.30
N ASP A 136 9.92 15.73 33.58
CA ASP A 136 10.60 16.42 34.67
C ASP A 136 12.06 15.93 34.80
N PRO A 137 13.03 16.80 35.14
CA PRO A 137 14.40 16.38 35.40
C PRO A 137 14.47 15.40 36.56
N GLY A 138 15.51 14.57 36.59
CA GLY A 138 15.69 13.57 37.63
C GLY A 138 17.13 13.16 37.83
N LYS A 139 17.34 12.11 38.62
CA LYS A 139 18.65 11.64 39.06
C LYS A 139 18.96 10.25 38.52
N PHE A 140 20.21 9.84 38.71
CA PHE A 140 20.62 8.46 38.53
C PHE A 140 20.26 7.61 39.76
N LEU A 141 19.52 6.52 39.53
CA LEU A 141 19.15 5.53 40.54
C LEU A 141 19.63 4.14 40.12
N PHE A 142 20.27 3.41 41.03
CA PHE A 142 20.75 2.04 40.81
C PHE A 142 20.04 1.07 41.74
N GLY A 143 19.27 0.13 41.19
CA GLY A 143 18.62 -0.94 41.96
C GLY A 143 19.14 -2.34 41.59
N ALA A 144 19.26 -3.21 42.58
CA ALA A 144 19.61 -4.62 42.38
C ALA A 144 18.64 -5.53 43.15
N ILE A 145 18.14 -6.59 42.54
CA ILE A 145 17.22 -7.55 43.17
C ILE A 145 17.54 -9.00 42.78
N ASP A 146 17.50 -9.91 43.75
CA ASP A 146 17.51 -11.36 43.56
C ASP A 146 16.13 -11.92 43.91
N LEU A 147 15.50 -12.60 42.96
CA LEU A 147 14.18 -13.23 43.12
C LEU A 147 14.28 -14.72 43.48
N ASN A 148 15.47 -15.31 43.45
CA ASN A 148 15.73 -16.71 43.81
C ASN A 148 16.31 -16.80 45.23
N GLY A 149 15.47 -17.25 46.17
CA GLY A 149 15.74 -17.14 47.60
C GLY A 149 16.69 -18.16 48.24
N ASP A 150 17.31 -19.07 47.47
CA ASP A 150 17.94 -20.27 48.04
C ASP A 150 19.48 -20.30 47.99
N SER A 151 20.14 -19.42 47.23
CA SER A 151 21.58 -19.53 46.88
C SER A 151 22.36 -18.21 46.90
N GLY A 152 22.14 -17.34 47.89
CA GLY A 152 22.88 -16.09 48.02
C GLY A 152 24.41 -16.26 47.95
N GLY A 153 25.12 -15.21 47.52
CA GLY A 153 26.59 -15.19 47.39
C GLY A 153 27.12 -14.81 46.02
N ALA A 154 26.26 -14.60 45.04
CA ALA A 154 26.65 -14.11 43.73
C ALA A 154 26.91 -12.60 43.73
N LYS A 155 27.74 -12.18 42.78
CA LYS A 155 28.30 -10.84 42.72
C LYS A 155 28.15 -10.29 41.32
N PHE A 156 27.70 -9.04 41.26
CA PHE A 156 27.96 -8.18 40.13
C PHE A 156 29.09 -7.24 40.48
N HIS A 157 29.96 -7.00 39.52
CA HIS A 157 31.04 -6.03 39.64
C HIS A 157 30.75 -4.88 38.69
N VAL A 158 30.98 -3.68 39.18
CA VAL A 158 30.83 -2.41 38.49
C VAL A 158 32.14 -1.65 38.65
N ASP A 159 32.58 -1.02 37.57
CA ASP A 159 33.76 -0.16 37.54
C ASP A 159 33.28 1.31 37.50
N ASP A 160 33.84 2.15 36.64
CA ASP A 160 33.41 3.55 36.50
C ASP A 160 31.90 3.70 36.19
N ILE A 161 31.24 4.56 36.97
CA ILE A 161 29.88 5.06 36.71
C ILE A 161 29.99 6.53 36.37
N GLN A 162 29.62 6.91 35.14
CA GLN A 162 29.59 8.31 34.72
C GLN A 162 28.21 8.69 34.21
N ILE A 163 27.72 9.85 34.65
CA ILE A 163 26.52 10.50 34.12
C ILE A 163 26.92 11.83 33.49
N LEU A 164 26.74 11.92 32.18
CA LEU A 164 26.93 13.12 31.37
C LEU A 164 25.61 13.85 31.21
N ASP A 165 25.58 15.15 31.46
CA ASP A 165 24.47 16.02 31.04
C ASP A 165 24.68 16.37 29.56
N LEU A 166 23.75 15.96 28.71
CA LEU A 166 23.86 16.14 27.26
C LEU A 166 23.71 17.60 26.84
N GLN A 167 22.96 18.40 27.61
CA GLN A 167 22.74 19.81 27.28
C GLN A 167 24.01 20.65 27.51
N SER A 168 24.74 20.37 28.59
CA SER A 168 25.98 21.07 28.93
C SER A 168 27.24 20.38 28.40
N SER A 169 27.14 19.09 28.04
CA SER A 169 28.28 18.21 27.77
C SER A 169 29.26 18.10 28.95
N GLU A 170 28.78 18.26 30.19
CA GLU A 170 29.57 18.14 31.42
C GLU A 170 29.22 16.85 32.17
N VAL A 171 30.24 16.17 32.73
CA VAL A 171 30.02 15.04 33.64
C VAL A 171 29.50 15.59 34.97
N VAL A 172 28.24 15.28 35.29
CA VAL A 172 27.56 15.78 36.49
C VAL A 172 27.60 14.81 37.67
N PHE A 173 27.93 13.55 37.40
CA PHE A 173 28.14 12.53 38.40
C PHE A 173 29.22 11.55 37.90
N GLU A 174 30.19 11.25 38.76
CA GLU A 174 31.25 10.28 38.50
C GLU A 174 31.56 9.55 39.80
N GLU A 175 31.48 8.22 39.77
CA GLU A 175 32.01 7.36 40.82
C GLU A 175 33.11 6.49 40.20
N ASP A 176 34.33 6.66 40.74
CA ASP A 176 35.50 5.84 40.45
C ASP A 176 35.81 5.04 41.72
N PHE A 177 35.76 3.71 41.61
CA PHE A 177 36.01 2.79 42.71
C PHE A 177 37.52 2.53 42.92
N GLU A 178 38.44 3.26 42.29
CA GLU A 178 39.88 3.04 42.45
C GLU A 178 40.35 3.25 43.92
N GLY A 179 40.66 2.14 44.58
CA GLY A 179 41.44 2.10 45.81
C GLY A 179 40.65 2.17 47.12
N GLY A 180 39.33 2.07 47.09
CA GLY A 180 38.53 1.95 48.31
C GLY A 180 38.22 0.51 48.73
N GLU A 181 37.77 0.41 49.98
CA GLU A 181 37.37 -0.83 50.66
C GLU A 181 36.21 -0.47 51.60
N GLY A 182 35.07 -1.15 51.48
CA GLY A 182 33.95 -0.92 52.40
C GLY A 182 32.59 -0.86 51.71
N SER A 183 31.72 0.05 52.16
CA SER A 183 30.45 0.37 51.48
C SER A 183 30.70 1.46 50.44
N TRP A 184 29.87 1.55 49.40
CA TRP A 184 29.93 2.67 48.43
C TRP A 184 29.87 4.03 49.14
N ASP A 185 30.47 5.07 48.56
CA ASP A 185 30.62 6.36 49.21
C ASP A 185 29.26 6.98 49.57
N ALA A 186 29.05 7.22 50.87
CA ALA A 186 27.81 7.81 51.39
C ALA A 186 27.68 9.31 51.10
N ASP A 187 28.78 9.97 50.69
CA ASP A 187 28.75 11.33 50.17
C ASP A 187 28.31 11.37 48.68
N GLN A 188 28.37 10.23 47.98
CA GLN A 188 27.97 10.07 46.57
C GLN A 188 26.62 9.37 46.40
N PHE A 189 26.25 8.46 47.31
CA PHE A 189 25.01 7.69 47.22
C PHE A 189 24.18 7.69 48.50
N ASN A 190 22.86 7.83 48.34
CA ASN A 190 21.89 7.44 49.37
C ASN A 190 21.56 5.96 49.20
N ILE A 191 22.04 5.12 50.13
CA ILE A 191 21.98 3.66 50.03
C ILE A 191 20.91 3.08 50.97
N TYR A 192 20.12 2.12 50.46
CA TYR A 192 19.21 1.29 51.23
C TYR A 192 19.38 -0.19 50.86
N GLU A 193 19.76 -1.01 51.84
CA GLU A 193 20.08 -2.43 51.65
C GLU A 193 19.12 -3.33 52.40
N ARG A 194 18.66 -4.39 51.73
CA ARG A 194 17.89 -5.46 52.35
C ARG A 194 18.25 -6.81 51.74
N GLY A 195 19.33 -7.38 52.24
CA GLY A 195 19.86 -8.67 51.79
C GLY A 195 20.87 -8.51 50.65
N THR A 196 20.66 -7.59 49.72
CA THR A 196 21.66 -7.20 48.71
C THR A 196 22.43 -5.97 49.21
N THR A 197 23.76 -6.00 49.12
CA THR A 197 24.64 -4.94 49.63
C THR A 197 25.50 -4.33 48.52
N PHE A 198 25.79 -3.03 48.63
CA PHE A 198 26.68 -2.26 47.77
C PHE A 198 27.98 -1.98 48.52
N SER A 199 29.04 -2.64 48.05
CA SER A 199 30.35 -2.62 48.67
C SER A 199 31.43 -2.33 47.65
N GLU A 200 32.61 -1.98 48.11
CA GLU A 200 33.77 -1.75 47.27
C GLU A 200 34.87 -2.74 47.67
N THR A 201 35.44 -3.43 46.70
CA THR A 201 36.48 -4.44 46.93
C THR A 201 37.51 -4.43 45.81
N SER A 202 38.78 -4.23 46.18
CA SER A 202 39.92 -4.28 45.26
C SER A 202 39.83 -3.29 44.09
N GLY A 203 39.23 -2.13 44.33
CA GLY A 203 39.11 -1.11 43.30
C GLY A 203 37.83 -1.18 42.46
N LEU A 204 36.83 -1.97 42.88
CA LEU A 204 35.61 -2.24 42.11
C LEU A 204 34.37 -2.10 43.01
N GLY A 205 33.29 -1.58 42.45
CA GLY A 205 31.95 -1.63 43.04
C GLY A 205 31.40 -3.06 42.98
N GLU A 206 31.29 -3.73 44.12
CA GLU A 206 30.73 -5.06 44.29
C GLU A 206 29.29 -5.00 44.81
N ILE A 207 28.36 -5.56 44.04
CA ILE A 207 26.95 -5.78 44.41
C ILE A 207 26.80 -7.24 44.80
N LEU A 208 26.69 -7.49 46.11
CA LEU A 208 26.57 -8.84 46.66
C LEU A 208 25.10 -9.17 46.93
N PHE A 209 24.58 -10.17 46.23
CA PHE A 209 23.22 -10.67 46.43
C PHE A 209 23.20 -11.67 47.60
N GLY A 210 22.72 -11.22 48.76
CA GLY A 210 22.58 -12.07 49.95
C GLY A 210 21.25 -12.81 50.00
N PRO A 211 21.08 -13.71 51.00
CA PRO A 211 19.85 -14.48 51.16
C PRO A 211 18.65 -13.55 51.46
N PRO A 212 17.40 -14.00 51.19
CA PRO A 212 16.21 -13.23 51.51
C PRO A 212 16.16 -12.81 52.97
N TYR A 213 15.75 -11.57 53.21
CA TYR A 213 15.70 -11.01 54.56
C TYR A 213 14.29 -11.10 55.17
N GLY A 214 14.15 -11.94 56.20
CA GLY A 214 12.91 -12.11 56.97
C GLY A 214 11.97 -13.16 56.35
N ASN A 215 10.69 -12.83 56.20
CA ASN A 215 9.67 -13.69 55.57
C ASN A 215 9.52 -13.44 54.05
N ASN A 216 10.37 -12.60 53.46
CA ASN A 216 10.32 -12.31 52.02
C ASN A 216 11.07 -13.40 51.24
N SER A 217 10.70 -13.60 49.98
CA SER A 217 11.36 -14.53 49.06
C SER A 217 12.50 -13.89 48.24
N SER A 218 12.75 -12.59 48.39
CA SER A 218 13.75 -11.83 47.63
C SER A 218 14.70 -11.02 48.53
N SER A 219 15.87 -10.71 48.00
CA SER A 219 16.81 -9.70 48.52
C SER A 219 16.94 -8.56 47.51
N PHE A 220 17.11 -7.33 47.98
CA PHE A 220 17.30 -6.18 47.09
C PHE A 220 18.11 -5.08 47.75
N GLY A 221 18.61 -4.19 46.92
CA GLY A 221 19.34 -2.99 47.28
C GLY A 221 18.94 -1.84 46.34
N GLN A 222 18.96 -0.63 46.88
CA GLN A 222 18.65 0.62 46.19
C GLN A 222 19.76 1.64 46.50
N THR A 223 20.23 2.33 45.48
CA THR A 223 21.03 3.56 45.65
C THR A 223 20.44 4.68 44.80
N THR A 224 20.64 5.91 45.27
CA THR A 224 20.30 7.15 44.55
C THR A 224 21.51 8.07 44.58
N ALA A 225 21.99 8.49 43.41
CA ALA A 225 23.12 9.40 43.31
C ALA A 225 22.82 10.77 43.96
N ILE A 226 23.81 11.32 44.65
CA ILE A 226 23.78 12.66 45.22
C ILE A 226 24.28 13.61 44.13
N MET A 227 23.38 13.94 43.21
CA MET A 227 23.62 14.84 42.08
C MET A 227 22.48 15.84 41.91
N ASP A 228 22.72 16.87 41.11
CA ASP A 228 21.67 17.75 40.62
C ASP A 228 20.72 16.98 39.67
N GLU A 229 19.46 17.40 39.62
CA GLU A 229 18.47 16.82 38.72
C GLU A 229 18.71 17.36 37.30
N ILE A 230 18.77 16.46 36.33
CA ILE A 230 19.00 16.79 34.91
C ILE A 230 17.95 16.15 34.01
N GLU A 231 17.70 16.79 32.87
CA GLU A 231 16.74 16.31 31.87
C GLU A 231 17.44 15.30 30.96
N ASP A 232 18.35 15.75 30.08
CA ASP A 232 19.00 14.90 29.09
C ASP A 232 20.31 14.33 29.64
N SER A 233 20.43 13.01 29.65
CA SER A 233 21.50 12.33 30.37
C SER A 233 22.02 11.10 29.64
N GLU A 234 23.32 10.85 29.77
CA GLU A 234 23.95 9.62 29.30
C GLU A 234 24.69 8.94 30.46
N LEU A 235 24.33 7.68 30.71
CA LEU A 235 25.05 6.77 31.58
C LEU A 235 26.12 6.04 30.77
N SER A 236 27.35 6.09 31.23
CA SER A 236 28.40 5.12 30.88
C SER A 236 28.70 4.24 32.08
N LEU A 237 28.66 2.93 31.88
CA LEU A 237 28.83 1.92 32.91
C LEU A 237 29.64 0.75 32.37
N ARG A 238 30.61 0.28 33.15
CA ARG A 238 31.28 -0.99 32.89
C ARG A 238 30.93 -2.00 33.98
N PHE A 239 30.48 -3.19 33.58
CA PHE A 239 30.00 -4.20 34.52
C PHE A 239 30.34 -5.64 34.10
N ARG A 240 30.25 -6.57 35.05
CA ARG A 240 30.23 -8.03 34.81
C ARG A 240 29.49 -8.76 35.92
N THR A 241 29.11 -10.01 35.66
CA THR A 241 28.56 -10.94 36.66
C THR A 241 29.45 -12.16 36.83
N ASP A 242 29.61 -12.65 38.06
CA ASP A 242 30.31 -13.92 38.31
C ASP A 242 29.42 -15.15 38.06
N ASP A 243 28.11 -14.96 37.88
CA ASP A 243 27.12 -16.03 37.78
C ASP A 243 25.88 -15.59 36.96
N PRO A 244 25.88 -15.83 35.63
CA PRO A 244 24.82 -15.36 34.72
C PRO A 244 23.53 -16.19 34.71
N GLY A 245 23.31 -17.13 35.66
CA GLY A 245 22.27 -18.17 35.52
C GLY A 245 21.02 -18.11 36.42
N GLU A 246 20.92 -17.17 37.36
CA GLU A 246 19.81 -17.10 38.34
C GLU A 246 18.95 -15.83 38.13
N ASP A 247 17.71 -15.73 38.66
CA ASP A 247 16.83 -14.55 38.45
C ASP A 247 17.27 -13.33 39.27
N ARG A 248 18.34 -12.71 38.78
CA ARG A 248 18.91 -11.46 39.27
C ARG A 248 18.76 -10.37 38.26
N ARG A 249 18.42 -9.19 38.77
CA ARG A 249 18.10 -8.02 37.93
C ARG A 249 18.82 -6.80 38.44
N LEU A 250 19.57 -6.15 37.56
CA LEU A 250 20.03 -4.78 37.75
C LEU A 250 19.08 -3.84 37.04
N ARG A 251 18.71 -2.74 37.70
CA ARG A 251 17.88 -1.67 37.14
C ARG A 251 18.61 -0.34 37.29
N LEU A 252 18.97 0.25 36.17
CA LEU A 252 19.67 1.53 36.10
C LEU A 252 18.69 2.55 35.56
N TRP A 253 18.43 3.61 36.31
CA TRP A 253 17.44 4.61 35.96
C TRP A 253 18.08 5.98 35.76
N LEU A 254 17.69 6.64 34.67
CA LEU A 254 17.98 8.03 34.32
C LEU A 254 16.68 8.85 34.38
N ARG A 255 16.82 10.16 34.56
CA ARG A 255 15.69 11.10 34.74
C ARG A 255 14.69 10.58 35.77
N ALA A 256 15.19 9.98 36.86
CA ALA A 256 14.34 9.30 37.83
C ALA A 256 14.15 10.08 39.13
N ASP A 257 12.95 9.99 39.70
CA ASP A 257 12.60 10.69 40.95
C ASP A 257 12.96 9.87 42.20
N GLU A 258 12.08 8.98 42.64
CA GLU A 258 12.25 8.13 43.81
C GLU A 258 11.73 6.72 43.54
N TYR A 259 12.26 5.76 44.29
CA TYR A 259 11.72 4.40 44.30
C TYR A 259 10.25 4.39 44.76
N ARG A 260 9.41 3.54 44.14
CA ARG A 260 7.98 3.43 44.52
C ARG A 260 7.78 3.10 46.00
N SER A 261 8.67 2.27 46.53
CA SER A 261 8.72 1.89 47.95
C SER A 261 10.06 1.24 48.28
N THR A 262 10.32 1.07 49.58
CA THR A 262 11.49 0.34 50.12
C THR A 262 11.40 -1.19 49.93
N GLY A 263 10.74 -1.68 48.88
CA GLY A 263 10.53 -3.10 48.61
C GLY A 263 10.62 -3.47 47.12
N THR A 264 11.08 -2.54 46.28
CA THR A 264 11.09 -2.68 44.82
C THR A 264 12.19 -1.83 44.21
N THR A 265 12.82 -2.27 43.13
CA THR A 265 13.82 -1.47 42.40
C THR A 265 13.21 -0.71 41.22
N TYR A 266 11.87 -0.62 41.16
CA TYR A 266 11.15 0.27 40.25
C TYR A 266 10.98 1.66 40.87
N VAL A 267 11.10 2.69 40.03
CA VAL A 267 10.89 4.10 40.36
C VAL A 267 9.45 4.53 40.12
N LYS A 268 9.04 5.69 40.63
CA LYS A 268 7.72 6.26 40.30
C LYS A 268 7.75 6.82 38.89
N ASN A 269 8.71 7.69 38.62
CA ASN A 269 8.97 8.32 37.34
C ASN A 269 10.44 8.10 36.94
N GLY A 270 10.68 7.78 35.68
CA GLY A 270 12.03 7.69 35.10
C GLY A 270 12.11 6.71 33.93
N TYR A 271 13.21 6.80 33.19
CA TYR A 271 13.57 5.84 32.16
C TYR A 271 14.67 4.95 32.67
N GLY A 272 14.64 3.67 32.37
CA GLY A 272 15.65 2.77 32.89
C GLY A 272 15.94 1.61 31.99
N ILE A 273 17.02 0.91 32.31
CA ILE A 273 17.35 -0.36 31.70
C ILE A 273 17.33 -1.46 32.76
N GLU A 274 16.75 -2.61 32.41
CA GLU A 274 16.79 -3.82 33.22
C GLU A 274 17.70 -4.85 32.55
N ILE A 275 18.78 -5.22 33.24
CA ILE A 275 19.62 -6.36 32.88
C ILE A 275 19.07 -7.57 33.63
N ASN A 276 18.48 -8.53 32.91
CA ASN A 276 17.85 -9.71 33.48
C ASN A 276 18.64 -10.97 33.12
N THR A 277 19.32 -11.55 34.12
CA THR A 277 20.17 -12.74 33.93
C THR A 277 19.39 -14.05 33.79
N ASN A 278 18.13 -14.11 34.24
CA ASN A 278 17.33 -15.31 34.06
C ASN A 278 16.78 -15.41 32.63
N THR A 279 16.40 -14.30 32.01
CA THR A 279 15.96 -14.28 30.60
C THR A 279 17.10 -14.04 29.62
N ASN A 280 18.29 -13.63 30.10
CA ASN A 280 19.40 -13.14 29.28
C ASN A 280 18.93 -12.03 28.33
N GLU A 281 18.29 -11.01 28.89
CA GLU A 281 17.79 -9.86 28.15
C GLU A 281 18.18 -8.56 28.83
N VAL A 282 18.43 -7.54 28.02
CA VAL A 282 18.42 -6.13 28.44
C VAL A 282 17.14 -5.51 27.93
N ARG A 283 16.41 -4.81 28.81
CA ARG A 283 15.12 -4.18 28.50
C ARG A 283 15.17 -2.68 28.76
N ILE A 284 14.69 -1.85 27.84
CA ILE A 284 14.41 -0.43 28.11
C ILE A 284 13.03 -0.33 28.77
N LEU A 285 12.95 0.44 29.84
CA LEU A 285 11.78 0.65 30.67
C LEU A 285 11.40 2.12 30.71
N GLN A 286 10.11 2.39 30.68
CA GLN A 286 9.53 3.65 31.11
C GLN A 286 8.74 3.41 32.39
N SER A 287 8.92 4.26 33.39
CA SER A 287 8.02 4.34 34.53
C SER A 287 7.41 5.73 34.61
N LYS A 288 6.08 5.80 34.65
CA LYS A 288 5.32 7.03 34.86
C LYS A 288 4.21 6.78 35.86
N ASP A 289 4.11 7.61 36.89
CA ASP A 289 3.12 7.50 37.96
C ASP A 289 3.01 6.09 38.58
N SER A 290 4.16 5.44 38.77
CA SER A 290 4.26 4.07 39.29
C SER A 290 3.68 2.96 38.39
N THR A 291 3.45 3.24 37.12
CA THR A 291 3.17 2.25 36.07
C THR A 291 4.43 2.07 35.23
N THR A 292 4.86 0.82 34.97
CA THR A 292 6.04 0.54 34.13
C THR A 292 5.64 -0.23 32.88
N SER A 293 6.15 0.22 31.74
CA SER A 293 6.13 -0.48 30.45
C SER A 293 7.56 -0.83 30.02
N THR A 294 7.70 -1.84 29.17
CA THR A 294 8.94 -2.15 28.44
C THR A 294 8.80 -1.56 27.04
N LEU A 295 9.77 -0.75 26.62
CA LEU A 295 9.77 -0.06 25.32
C LEU A 295 10.57 -0.81 24.26
N GLY A 296 11.41 -1.77 24.68
CA GLY A 296 12.20 -2.60 23.79
C GLY A 296 13.11 -3.53 24.57
N SER A 297 13.61 -4.57 23.92
CA SER A 297 14.58 -5.50 24.53
C SER A 297 15.51 -6.12 23.50
N PHE A 298 16.72 -6.48 23.92
CA PHE A 298 17.66 -7.27 23.11
C PHE A 298 18.34 -8.34 23.98
N SER A 299 18.87 -9.37 23.33
CA SER A 299 19.53 -10.47 24.03
C SER A 299 20.86 -10.04 24.66
N LEU A 300 21.07 -10.48 25.88
CA LEU A 300 22.33 -10.36 26.61
C LEU A 300 23.14 -11.63 26.39
N SER A 301 24.42 -11.50 26.04
CA SER A 301 25.33 -12.63 26.13
C SER A 301 25.52 -12.99 27.61
N GLY A 302 25.11 -14.20 28.01
CA GLY A 302 25.25 -14.73 29.37
C GLY A 302 26.71 -15.04 29.73
N THR A 303 27.58 -14.03 29.64
CA THR A 303 29.03 -14.09 29.86
C THR A 303 29.40 -13.60 31.26
N THR A 304 30.59 -14.00 31.70
CA THR A 304 31.26 -13.50 32.92
C THR A 304 32.33 -12.45 32.62
N ASP A 305 32.55 -12.15 31.34
CA ASP A 305 33.51 -11.15 30.90
C ASP A 305 32.98 -9.74 31.15
N TRP A 306 33.89 -8.76 31.15
CA TRP A 306 33.52 -7.35 31.26
C TRP A 306 32.76 -6.88 30.03
N GLN A 307 31.72 -6.09 30.28
CA GLN A 307 30.89 -5.47 29.27
C GLN A 307 30.80 -3.96 29.54
N ASN A 308 30.84 -3.20 28.45
CA ASN A 308 30.55 -1.78 28.49
C ASN A 308 29.09 -1.56 28.12
N LEU A 309 28.48 -0.58 28.77
CA LEU A 309 27.09 -0.21 28.61
C LEU A 309 26.99 1.30 28.51
N ARG A 310 26.27 1.75 27.51
CA ARG A 310 25.86 3.14 27.37
C ARG A 310 24.35 3.22 27.29
N PHE A 311 23.75 4.06 28.12
CA PHE A 311 22.30 4.32 28.12
C PHE A 311 22.05 5.81 28.09
N GLN A 312 21.27 6.27 27.13
CA GLN A 312 21.08 7.69 26.85
C GLN A 312 19.59 8.02 26.82
N VAL A 313 19.25 9.16 27.42
CA VAL A 313 17.94 9.81 27.41
C VAL A 313 18.12 11.21 26.88
N GLU A 314 17.60 11.51 25.69
CA GLU A 314 17.62 12.83 25.06
C GLU A 314 16.20 13.19 24.64
N GLU A 315 15.62 14.22 25.25
CA GLU A 315 14.20 14.56 25.15
C GLU A 315 13.29 13.35 25.47
N ASN A 316 12.71 12.71 24.46
CA ASN A 316 11.95 11.47 24.57
C ASN A 316 12.60 10.28 23.83
N GLN A 317 13.77 10.46 23.21
CA GLN A 317 14.55 9.39 22.60
C GLN A 317 15.36 8.63 23.65
N LEU A 318 15.35 7.30 23.58
CA LEU A 318 16.00 6.38 24.49
C LEU A 318 16.91 5.44 23.69
N ARG A 319 18.21 5.48 23.99
CA ARG A 319 19.22 4.70 23.28
C ARG A 319 20.05 3.87 24.23
N VAL A 320 20.24 2.58 23.92
CA VAL A 320 21.12 1.70 24.70
C VAL A 320 22.01 0.88 23.78
N LYS A 321 23.27 0.75 24.17
CA LYS A 321 24.20 -0.17 23.52
C LYS A 321 25.10 -0.86 24.52
N LEU A 322 25.47 -2.08 24.19
CA LEU A 322 26.26 -2.99 24.99
C LEU A 322 27.31 -3.65 24.09
N TRP A 323 28.56 -3.69 24.54
CA TRP A 323 29.64 -4.34 23.82
C TRP A 323 30.67 -4.96 24.75
N GLU A 324 31.42 -5.93 24.24
CA GLU A 324 32.50 -6.58 25.00
C GLU A 324 33.64 -5.60 25.29
N ASP A 325 34.25 -5.70 26.47
CA ASP A 325 35.29 -4.76 26.92
C ASP A 325 36.53 -4.67 26.03
N ASN A 326 36.84 -5.76 25.33
CA ASN A 326 37.97 -5.85 24.41
C ASN A 326 37.63 -5.45 22.96
N ALA A 327 36.36 -5.09 22.69
CA ALA A 327 35.90 -4.66 21.38
C ALA A 327 35.87 -3.13 21.28
N SER A 328 35.94 -2.61 20.05
CA SER A 328 35.63 -1.20 19.81
C SER A 328 34.16 -0.93 20.10
N GLU A 329 33.86 0.25 20.62
CA GLU A 329 32.48 0.73 20.75
C GLU A 329 31.79 0.67 19.38
N PRO A 330 30.61 0.04 19.27
CA PRO A 330 29.87 0.00 18.03
C PRO A 330 29.31 1.40 17.70
N ASP A 331 29.26 1.69 16.40
CA ASP A 331 28.61 2.89 15.88
C ASP A 331 27.08 2.80 16.09
N ASP A 332 26.52 1.61 15.89
CA ASP A 332 25.08 1.35 16.02
C ASP A 332 24.63 1.15 17.48
N TRP A 333 23.36 1.46 17.73
CA TRP A 333 22.69 1.22 19.00
C TRP A 333 22.00 -0.14 18.99
N ASN A 334 22.00 -0.85 20.13
CA ASN A 334 21.22 -2.10 20.25
C ASN A 334 19.72 -1.83 20.29
N ILE A 335 19.31 -0.73 20.93
CA ILE A 335 17.95 -0.18 20.81
C ILE A 335 18.08 1.33 20.65
N ASP A 336 17.34 1.87 19.70
CA ASP A 336 17.05 3.29 19.53
C ASP A 336 15.54 3.44 19.41
N THR A 337 14.89 4.00 20.43
CA THR A 337 13.42 4.03 20.53
C THR A 337 12.94 5.33 21.16
N PHE A 338 11.62 5.53 21.20
CA PHE A 338 11.00 6.71 21.78
C PHE A 338 10.10 6.35 22.97
N ALA A 339 10.11 7.22 23.98
CA ALA A 339 9.21 7.17 25.12
C ALA A 339 7.78 7.50 24.70
N GLY A 340 6.83 6.74 25.24
CA GLY A 340 5.40 6.87 24.95
C GLY A 340 4.78 5.53 24.55
N GLU A 341 3.57 5.60 24.01
CA GLU A 341 2.84 4.45 23.49
C GLU A 341 2.40 4.75 22.06
N VAL A 342 2.33 3.74 21.19
CA VAL A 342 1.80 3.93 19.84
C VAL A 342 0.36 4.42 19.94
N ILE A 343 0.05 5.53 19.26
CA ILE A 343 -1.32 6.04 19.17
C ILE A 343 -2.19 4.94 18.56
N PRO A 344 -3.36 4.59 19.12
CA PRO A 344 -4.21 3.54 18.56
C PRO A 344 -4.50 3.77 17.08
N PHE A 345 -4.44 2.73 16.23
CA PHE A 345 -4.65 2.87 14.79
C PHE A 345 -5.96 3.61 14.45
N SER A 346 -7.05 3.32 15.15
CA SER A 346 -8.35 4.01 14.96
C SER A 346 -8.31 5.52 15.17
N GLU A 347 -7.37 6.01 15.97
CA GLU A 347 -7.14 7.43 16.21
C GLU A 347 -6.14 8.00 15.19
N ARG A 348 -5.05 7.29 14.90
CA ARG A 348 -4.05 7.68 13.88
C ARG A 348 -4.72 7.96 12.55
N VAL A 349 -5.52 7.02 12.05
CA VAL A 349 -6.16 7.14 10.72
C VAL A 349 -7.12 8.32 10.62
N GLN A 350 -7.67 8.85 11.72
CA GLN A 350 -8.60 9.99 11.71
C GLN A 350 -7.92 11.34 12.02
N SER A 351 -6.60 11.33 12.22
CA SER A 351 -5.83 12.50 12.63
C SER A 351 -5.21 13.24 11.42
N GLY A 352 -4.90 14.53 11.59
CA GLY A 352 -4.15 15.28 10.58
C GLY A 352 -2.73 14.73 10.36
N LEU A 353 -2.17 14.04 11.37
CA LEU A 353 -0.86 13.37 11.29
C LEU A 353 -0.80 12.28 10.21
N SER A 354 -1.95 11.70 9.86
CA SER A 354 -2.02 10.63 8.86
C SER A 354 -2.01 11.15 7.41
N VAL A 355 -2.26 12.43 7.20
CA VAL A 355 -2.47 12.98 5.85
C VAL A 355 -1.11 13.26 5.20
N GLY A 356 -0.83 12.55 4.10
CA GLY A 356 0.29 12.83 3.22
C GLY A 356 -0.05 13.88 2.18
N VAL A 357 0.97 14.54 1.62
CA VAL A 357 0.79 15.55 0.57
C VAL A 357 0.17 14.88 -0.67
N PRO A 358 -1.05 15.27 -1.10
CA PRO A 358 -1.75 14.59 -2.19
C PRO A 358 -1.03 14.70 -3.55
N GLY A 359 -0.83 13.56 -4.20
CA GLY A 359 -0.11 13.46 -5.47
C GLY A 359 -0.97 13.23 -6.71
N THR A 360 -2.20 12.72 -6.56
CA THR A 360 -3.03 12.28 -7.70
C THR A 360 -3.13 13.34 -8.79
N LEU A 361 -3.50 14.58 -8.45
CA LEU A 361 -3.74 15.63 -9.45
C LEU A 361 -2.46 16.00 -10.23
N LYS A 362 -1.31 16.08 -9.54
CA LYS A 362 -0.01 16.26 -10.19
C LYS A 362 0.35 15.06 -11.08
N GLY A 363 0.05 13.83 -10.63
CA GLY A 363 0.19 12.62 -11.41
C GLY A 363 -0.59 12.64 -12.72
N LEU A 364 -1.83 13.13 -12.68
CA LEU A 364 -2.65 13.28 -13.89
C LEU A 364 -2.08 14.33 -14.85
N GLU A 365 -1.60 15.47 -14.33
CA GLU A 365 -0.94 16.50 -15.13
C GLU A 365 0.33 15.96 -15.80
N ASP A 366 1.19 15.27 -15.04
CA ASP A 366 2.44 14.74 -15.56
C ASP A 366 2.22 13.60 -16.57
N ALA A 367 1.17 12.78 -16.39
CA ALA A 367 0.78 11.77 -17.37
C ALA A 367 0.29 12.41 -18.69
N LEU A 368 -0.56 13.45 -18.62
CA LEU A 368 -0.97 14.20 -19.80
C LEU A 368 0.20 14.89 -20.49
N ALA A 369 1.13 15.47 -19.73
CA ALA A 369 2.30 16.13 -20.29
C ALA A 369 3.24 15.16 -21.03
N GLN A 370 3.27 13.89 -20.61
CA GLN A 370 4.10 12.87 -21.24
C GLN A 370 3.44 12.28 -22.50
N GLN A 371 2.15 11.96 -22.43
CA GLN A 371 1.48 11.11 -23.44
C GLN A 371 0.05 11.55 -23.77
N GLY A 372 -0.51 12.57 -23.12
CA GLY A 372 -1.88 13.04 -23.38
C GLY A 372 -2.04 13.71 -24.74
N THR A 373 -3.24 13.63 -25.30
CA THR A 373 -3.63 14.31 -26.54
C THR A 373 -4.78 15.31 -26.34
N MET A 374 -5.40 15.31 -25.17
CA MET A 374 -6.48 16.23 -24.79
C MET A 374 -6.08 17.12 -23.61
N GLU A 375 -6.73 18.27 -23.50
CA GLU A 375 -6.50 19.20 -22.40
C GLU A 375 -7.21 18.76 -21.12
N LEU A 376 -6.58 18.94 -19.96
CA LEU A 376 -7.18 18.62 -18.65
C LEU A 376 -8.56 19.29 -18.47
N ALA A 377 -8.72 20.51 -18.99
CA ALA A 377 -9.96 21.26 -18.91
C ALA A 377 -11.14 20.58 -19.63
N GLU A 378 -10.86 19.80 -20.68
CA GLU A 378 -11.88 18.98 -21.37
C GLU A 378 -12.15 17.70 -20.59
N LEU A 379 -11.09 17.02 -20.11
CA LEU A 379 -11.17 15.73 -19.44
C LEU A 379 -11.82 15.78 -18.04
N ILE A 380 -11.78 16.93 -17.37
CA ILE A 380 -12.42 17.13 -16.05
C ILE A 380 -13.92 17.41 -16.14
N GLN A 381 -14.43 17.83 -17.31
CA GLN A 381 -15.83 18.25 -17.46
C GLN A 381 -16.84 17.16 -17.08
N PRO A 382 -16.69 15.88 -17.47
CA PRO A 382 -17.64 14.84 -17.07
C PRO A 382 -17.72 14.66 -15.54
N ALA A 383 -16.59 14.83 -14.84
CA ALA A 383 -16.56 14.76 -13.38
C ALA A 383 -17.25 15.98 -12.73
N ILE A 384 -17.11 17.18 -13.32
CA ILE A 384 -17.87 18.37 -12.89
C ILE A 384 -19.37 18.13 -13.02
N ASP A 385 -19.81 17.57 -14.14
CA ASP A 385 -21.23 17.30 -14.41
C ASP A 385 -21.78 16.25 -13.44
N LEU A 386 -21.07 15.14 -13.24
CA LEU A 386 -21.44 14.11 -12.26
C LEU A 386 -21.53 14.66 -10.83
N ALA A 387 -20.59 15.52 -10.42
CA ALA A 387 -20.59 16.11 -9.08
C ALA A 387 -21.72 17.14 -8.90
N ALA A 388 -22.02 17.93 -9.93
CA ALA A 388 -23.02 19.00 -9.88
C ALA A 388 -24.46 18.51 -10.05
N ASP A 389 -24.70 17.62 -11.01
CA ASP A 389 -26.03 17.07 -11.28
C ASP A 389 -26.38 15.93 -10.32
N GLY A 390 -25.34 15.26 -9.80
CA GLY A 390 -25.43 14.13 -8.89
C GLY A 390 -25.71 12.81 -9.61
N PHE A 391 -25.48 11.72 -8.88
CA PHE A 391 -25.70 10.36 -9.37
C PHE A 391 -26.36 9.49 -8.29
N PRO A 392 -27.10 8.42 -8.66
CA PRO A 392 -27.65 7.48 -7.70
C PRO A 392 -26.53 6.73 -6.97
N VAL A 393 -26.55 6.75 -5.64
CA VAL A 393 -25.65 5.97 -4.79
C VAL A 393 -25.89 4.47 -5.06
N ASN A 394 -24.83 3.72 -5.32
CA ASN A 394 -24.92 2.26 -5.43
C ASN A 394 -24.77 1.57 -4.06
N TRP A 395 -24.95 0.25 -4.02
CA TRP A 395 -24.91 -0.49 -2.75
C TRP A 395 -23.54 -0.42 -2.08
N ALA A 396 -22.44 -0.45 -2.85
CA ALA A 396 -21.09 -0.44 -2.30
C ALA A 396 -20.77 0.90 -1.61
N LEU A 397 -21.14 2.02 -2.23
CA LEU A 397 -21.02 3.35 -1.63
C LEU A 397 -21.97 3.52 -0.44
N ALA A 398 -23.20 3.02 -0.51
CA ALA A 398 -24.14 3.06 0.60
C ALA A 398 -23.61 2.32 1.84
N ASP A 399 -23.09 1.10 1.65
CA ASP A 399 -22.48 0.31 2.72
C ASP A 399 -21.24 0.99 3.30
N ALA A 400 -20.38 1.54 2.44
CA ALA A 400 -19.22 2.30 2.87
C ALA A 400 -19.60 3.51 3.74
N ILE A 401 -20.64 4.26 3.36
CA ILE A 401 -21.15 5.42 4.12
C ILE A 401 -21.73 4.96 5.46
N GLU A 402 -22.57 3.92 5.47
CA GLU A 402 -23.20 3.40 6.69
C GLU A 402 -22.15 2.88 7.68
N SER A 403 -21.21 2.07 7.20
CA SER A 403 -20.13 1.49 8.00
C SER A 403 -19.11 2.52 8.52
N ASN A 404 -19.04 3.71 7.92
CA ASN A 404 -18.13 4.79 8.33
C ASN A 404 -18.84 6.04 8.87
N GLN A 405 -20.13 5.96 9.22
CA GLN A 405 -20.90 7.06 9.79
C GLN A 405 -20.14 7.78 10.93
N ASP A 406 -19.55 7.03 11.85
CA ASP A 406 -18.88 7.59 13.02
C ASP A 406 -17.64 8.40 12.63
N LYS A 407 -16.91 7.97 11.58
CA LYS A 407 -15.78 8.70 10.99
C LYS A 407 -16.27 9.99 10.32
N LEU A 408 -17.26 9.88 9.44
CA LEU A 408 -17.78 10.99 8.63
C LEU A 408 -18.50 12.07 9.44
N SER A 409 -19.18 11.69 10.53
CA SER A 409 -19.95 12.62 11.38
C SER A 409 -19.11 13.69 12.09
N LYS A 410 -17.78 13.52 12.12
CA LYS A 410 -16.83 14.39 12.84
C LYS A 410 -16.19 15.48 11.97
N THR A 411 -16.47 15.50 10.67
CA THR A 411 -15.82 16.39 9.69
C THR A 411 -16.86 17.10 8.83
N ALA A 412 -16.43 17.88 7.83
CA ALA A 412 -17.33 18.47 6.84
C ALA A 412 -18.06 17.41 5.99
N ALA A 413 -17.53 16.18 5.93
CA ALA A 413 -18.11 15.08 5.15
C ALA A 413 -19.53 14.72 5.56
N LYS A 414 -19.93 14.98 6.82
CA LYS A 414 -21.29 14.76 7.31
C LYS A 414 -22.35 15.53 6.52
N ASP A 415 -22.02 16.70 5.98
CA ASP A 415 -22.99 17.56 5.29
C ASP A 415 -23.29 17.01 3.89
N VAL A 416 -22.40 16.18 3.35
CA VAL A 416 -22.51 15.52 2.04
C VAL A 416 -23.09 14.10 2.18
N PHE A 417 -22.49 13.26 3.04
CA PHE A 417 -22.81 11.83 3.10
C PHE A 417 -23.85 11.46 4.18
N LEU A 418 -24.05 12.34 5.16
CA LEU A 418 -25.00 12.13 6.27
C LEU A 418 -26.06 13.25 6.34
N PRO A 419 -26.80 13.57 5.25
CA PRO A 419 -27.75 14.67 5.25
C PRO A 419 -28.81 14.47 6.35
N ASN A 420 -28.99 15.49 7.20
CA ASN A 420 -29.82 15.44 8.41
C ASN A 420 -29.39 14.38 9.44
N GLY A 421 -28.11 13.98 9.43
CA GLY A 421 -27.53 12.98 10.34
C GLY A 421 -27.90 11.54 10.00
N THR A 422 -28.36 11.26 8.77
CA THR A 422 -28.69 9.90 8.30
C THR A 422 -27.82 9.55 7.09
N PRO A 423 -27.20 8.36 7.04
CA PRO A 423 -26.41 7.94 5.89
C PRO A 423 -27.28 7.83 4.63
N LEU A 424 -26.72 8.29 3.49
CA LEU A 424 -27.29 8.05 2.17
C LEU A 424 -27.40 6.54 1.90
N LYS A 425 -28.49 6.14 1.24
CA LYS A 425 -28.77 4.75 0.91
C LYS A 425 -28.69 4.51 -0.58
N GLU A 426 -28.63 3.25 -0.97
CA GLU A 426 -28.72 2.84 -2.37
C GLU A 426 -29.95 3.49 -3.04
N GLY A 427 -29.72 4.11 -4.20
CA GLY A 427 -30.72 4.84 -4.97
C GLY A 427 -30.97 6.28 -4.55
N ASP A 428 -30.46 6.74 -3.40
CA ASP A 428 -30.46 8.16 -3.04
C ASP A 428 -29.53 8.93 -3.99
N LEU A 429 -29.85 10.20 -4.26
CA LEU A 429 -29.03 11.05 -5.12
C LEU A 429 -27.90 11.70 -4.30
N LEU A 430 -26.65 11.42 -4.66
CA LEU A 430 -25.48 12.11 -4.10
C LEU A 430 -25.11 13.31 -4.99
N VAL A 431 -25.15 14.51 -4.42
CA VAL A 431 -24.73 15.77 -5.06
C VAL A 431 -23.55 16.33 -4.28
N GLN A 432 -22.49 16.74 -4.99
CA GLN A 432 -21.23 17.20 -4.41
C GLN A 432 -20.90 18.61 -4.95
N GLU A 433 -21.70 19.61 -4.56
CA GLU A 433 -21.61 20.98 -5.10
C GLU A 433 -20.21 21.61 -4.89
N ASP A 434 -19.62 21.42 -3.71
CA ASP A 434 -18.29 21.94 -3.37
C ASP A 434 -17.18 21.27 -4.17
N LEU A 435 -17.28 19.96 -4.43
CA LEU A 435 -16.32 19.26 -5.28
C LEU A 435 -16.44 19.73 -6.74
N ALA A 436 -17.67 19.93 -7.24
CA ALA A 436 -17.88 20.51 -8.57
C ALA A 436 -17.31 21.92 -8.68
N LYS A 437 -17.37 22.74 -7.62
CA LYS A 437 -16.71 24.05 -7.53
C LYS A 437 -15.20 23.90 -7.61
N SER A 438 -14.60 22.99 -6.84
CA SER A 438 -13.15 22.72 -6.88
C SER A 438 -12.68 22.28 -8.27
N PHE A 439 -13.41 21.38 -8.92
CA PHE A 439 -13.10 20.95 -10.28
C PHE A 439 -13.24 22.06 -11.31
N ARG A 440 -14.22 22.97 -11.19
CA ARG A 440 -14.28 24.17 -12.07
C ARG A 440 -13.08 25.10 -11.85
N LEU A 441 -12.63 25.25 -10.61
CA LEU A 441 -11.43 26.05 -10.33
C LEU A 441 -10.18 25.44 -10.98
N ILE A 442 -10.02 24.12 -10.89
CA ILE A 442 -8.94 23.36 -11.54
C ILE A 442 -9.08 23.42 -13.07
N GLN A 443 -10.30 23.34 -13.61
CA GLN A 443 -10.56 23.49 -15.03
C GLN A 443 -10.11 24.87 -15.56
N GLU A 444 -10.31 25.93 -14.78
CA GLU A 444 -9.97 27.30 -15.16
C GLU A 444 -8.48 27.64 -14.95
N GLN A 445 -7.86 27.13 -13.89
CA GLN A 445 -6.53 27.55 -13.43
C GLN A 445 -5.46 26.46 -13.52
N GLY A 446 -5.83 25.24 -13.90
CA GLY A 446 -4.96 24.07 -13.86
C GLY A 446 -4.68 23.61 -12.43
N THR A 447 -3.60 22.84 -12.28
CA THR A 447 -3.17 22.27 -10.98
C THR A 447 -2.71 23.34 -9.98
N GLU A 448 -2.40 24.55 -10.44
CA GLU A 448 -2.00 25.69 -9.62
C GLU A 448 -3.04 26.06 -8.58
N ALA A 449 -4.34 25.90 -8.88
CA ALA A 449 -5.42 26.10 -7.91
C ALA A 449 -5.28 25.22 -6.66
N PHE A 450 -4.68 24.03 -6.82
CA PHE A 450 -4.48 23.03 -5.78
C PHE A 450 -3.14 23.21 -5.05
N TYR A 451 -2.02 23.29 -5.79
CA TYR A 451 -0.68 23.25 -5.18
C TYR A 451 -0.13 24.62 -4.76
N HIS A 452 -0.68 25.71 -5.31
CA HIS A 452 -0.25 27.09 -5.03
C HIS A 452 -1.41 28.03 -4.69
N GLY A 453 -2.65 27.53 -4.71
CA GLY A 453 -3.88 28.32 -4.67
C GLY A 453 -4.73 28.07 -3.44
N GLU A 454 -5.98 28.54 -3.52
CA GLU A 454 -6.92 28.57 -2.40
C GLU A 454 -7.36 27.18 -1.90
N ILE A 455 -7.29 26.14 -2.74
CA ILE A 455 -7.56 24.76 -2.31
C ILE A 455 -6.43 24.27 -1.40
N GLY A 456 -5.17 24.48 -1.79
CA GLY A 456 -4.00 24.06 -1.02
C GLY A 456 -3.89 24.77 0.33
N GLU A 457 -4.21 26.06 0.35
CA GLU A 457 -4.27 26.85 1.60
C GLU A 457 -5.30 26.25 2.58
N ALA A 458 -6.51 25.97 2.10
CA ALA A 458 -7.58 25.40 2.93
C ALA A 458 -7.28 23.96 3.39
N LEU A 459 -6.63 23.16 2.54
CA LEU A 459 -6.18 21.81 2.89
C LEU A 459 -5.17 21.86 4.02
N ALA A 460 -4.10 22.66 3.87
CA ALA A 460 -3.05 22.79 4.87
C ALA A 460 -3.59 23.31 6.21
N GLU A 461 -4.49 24.29 6.18
CA GLU A 461 -5.16 24.80 7.40
C GLU A 461 -5.98 23.70 8.09
N GLU A 462 -6.81 22.96 7.35
CA GLU A 462 -7.67 21.91 7.92
C GLU A 462 -6.87 20.77 8.60
N VAL A 463 -5.76 20.35 8.00
CA VAL A 463 -4.92 19.28 8.58
C VAL A 463 -4.04 19.79 9.73
N SER A 464 -3.56 21.03 9.65
CA SER A 464 -2.79 21.68 10.73
C SER A 464 -3.64 21.85 11.99
N ASP A 465 -4.90 22.26 11.86
CA ASP A 465 -5.87 22.33 12.97
C ASP A 465 -6.13 20.98 13.63
N ARG A 466 -5.76 19.88 12.96
CA ARG A 466 -5.87 18.49 13.41
C ARG A 466 -4.52 17.85 13.75
N GLY A 467 -3.50 18.67 13.99
CA GLY A 467 -2.20 18.27 14.52
C GLY A 467 -1.15 17.92 13.46
N SER A 468 -1.47 18.01 12.16
CA SER A 468 -0.47 17.87 11.10
C SER A 468 0.54 19.02 11.16
N SER A 469 1.77 18.77 10.69
CA SER A 469 2.77 19.81 10.45
C SER A 469 2.76 20.32 9.01
N MET A 470 1.79 19.90 8.19
CA MET A 470 1.74 20.24 6.77
C MET A 470 1.47 21.73 6.56
N GLU A 471 2.28 22.35 5.71
CA GLU A 471 2.12 23.73 5.26
C GLU A 471 1.82 23.78 3.75
N LEU A 472 1.35 24.93 3.26
CA LEU A 472 1.21 25.16 1.80
C LEU A 472 2.53 24.90 1.05
N SER A 473 3.66 25.17 1.69
CA SER A 473 4.97 24.95 1.06
C SER A 473 5.25 23.47 0.79
N ASP A 474 4.69 22.53 1.56
CA ASP A 474 4.80 21.10 1.29
C ASP A 474 4.04 20.73 0.00
N LEU A 475 2.84 21.28 -0.18
CA LEU A 475 2.05 21.11 -1.41
C LEU A 475 2.77 21.73 -2.61
N SER A 476 3.22 22.98 -2.50
CA SER A 476 3.91 23.69 -3.59
C SER A 476 5.21 23.03 -4.02
N ASN A 477 5.90 22.33 -3.12
CA ASN A 477 7.15 21.63 -3.40
C ASN A 477 6.95 20.19 -3.89
N TYR A 478 5.72 19.66 -3.83
CA TYR A 478 5.44 18.29 -4.27
C TYR A 478 5.72 18.12 -5.76
N GLN A 479 6.39 17.02 -6.10
CA GLN A 479 6.61 16.58 -7.48
C GLN A 479 6.40 15.07 -7.56
N THR A 480 5.87 14.63 -8.69
CA THR A 480 5.83 13.20 -9.00
C THR A 480 7.22 12.71 -9.38
N THR A 481 7.34 11.40 -9.50
CA THR A 481 8.55 10.73 -10.00
C THR A 481 8.17 9.85 -11.18
N SER A 482 9.09 9.72 -12.14
CA SER A 482 8.96 8.78 -13.24
C SER A 482 9.87 7.59 -12.97
N GLU A 483 9.28 6.40 -12.87
CA GLU A 483 9.98 5.18 -12.47
C GLU A 483 10.00 4.18 -13.62
N THR A 484 11.05 3.34 -13.65
CA THR A 484 11.09 2.14 -14.49
C THR A 484 10.51 0.95 -13.71
N PRO A 485 9.73 0.06 -14.34
CA PRO A 485 9.21 -1.12 -13.67
C PRO A 485 10.30 -2.02 -13.08
N VAL A 486 9.94 -2.75 -12.02
CA VAL A 486 10.65 -3.98 -11.66
C VAL A 486 10.16 -5.11 -12.57
N TRP A 487 11.09 -5.96 -12.99
CA TRP A 487 10.85 -7.05 -13.94
C TRP A 487 11.13 -8.40 -13.31
N GLY A 488 10.33 -9.39 -13.67
CA GLY A 488 10.64 -10.81 -13.49
C GLY A 488 9.92 -11.62 -14.57
N ASP A 489 10.06 -12.94 -14.53
CA ASP A 489 9.43 -13.84 -15.48
C ASP A 489 8.54 -14.88 -14.78
N TYR A 490 7.53 -15.37 -15.50
CA TYR A 490 6.69 -16.49 -15.06
C TYR A 490 6.20 -17.31 -16.26
N MET A 491 6.55 -18.59 -16.33
CA MET A 491 6.12 -19.53 -17.37
C MET A 491 6.31 -19.03 -18.83
N ARG A 492 7.38 -18.25 -19.09
CA ARG A 492 7.77 -17.55 -20.35
C ARG A 492 7.32 -16.09 -20.50
N TYR A 493 6.41 -15.61 -19.65
CA TYR A 493 5.88 -14.26 -19.75
C TYR A 493 6.77 -13.29 -18.97
N ASP A 494 7.01 -12.11 -19.52
CA ASP A 494 7.71 -11.04 -18.81
C ASP A 494 6.68 -10.25 -17.99
N ILE A 495 6.94 -10.09 -16.70
CA ILE A 495 6.04 -9.43 -15.74
C ILE A 495 6.66 -8.09 -15.33
N ALA A 496 6.03 -6.99 -15.74
CA ALA A 496 6.41 -5.63 -15.34
C ALA A 496 5.49 -5.12 -14.24
N SER A 497 6.05 -4.70 -13.12
CA SER A 497 5.27 -4.20 -11.98
C SER A 497 5.96 -3.05 -11.24
N MET A 498 5.34 -2.57 -10.17
CA MET A 498 5.83 -1.42 -9.40
C MET A 498 7.11 -1.73 -8.62
N PRO A 499 8.18 -0.91 -8.78
CA PRO A 499 9.30 -0.92 -7.86
C PRO A 499 8.94 -0.24 -6.51
N PRO A 500 9.85 -0.27 -5.51
CA PRO A 500 9.78 0.59 -4.34
C PRO A 500 9.56 2.07 -4.74
N PRO A 501 8.71 2.84 -4.04
CA PRO A 501 8.22 2.62 -2.68
C PRO A 501 6.98 1.71 -2.57
N SER A 502 6.56 1.02 -3.63
CA SER A 502 5.64 -0.10 -3.48
C SER A 502 6.39 -1.41 -3.17
N SER A 503 5.88 -2.18 -2.22
CA SER A 503 6.28 -3.58 -2.01
C SER A 503 5.67 -4.53 -3.04
N GLY A 504 4.67 -4.08 -3.79
CA GLY A 504 3.78 -4.92 -4.59
C GLY A 504 4.52 -5.75 -5.62
N GLY A 505 5.28 -5.10 -6.51
CA GLY A 505 5.96 -5.77 -7.61
C GLY A 505 6.96 -6.80 -7.13
N ILE A 506 7.89 -6.43 -6.22
CA ILE A 506 8.93 -7.36 -5.74
C ILE A 506 8.31 -8.55 -5.01
N THR A 507 7.36 -8.32 -4.11
CA THR A 507 6.73 -9.42 -3.34
C THR A 507 5.94 -10.36 -4.26
N MET A 508 5.24 -9.81 -5.26
CA MET A 508 4.50 -10.61 -6.25
C MET A 508 5.44 -11.42 -7.15
N LEU A 509 6.53 -10.82 -7.64
CA LEU A 509 7.54 -11.53 -8.44
C LEU A 509 8.23 -12.64 -7.63
N GLN A 510 8.55 -12.38 -6.36
CA GLN A 510 9.10 -13.39 -5.46
C GLN A 510 8.13 -14.58 -5.29
N LEU A 511 6.83 -14.31 -5.15
CA LEU A 511 5.79 -15.34 -5.06
C LEU A 511 5.64 -16.12 -6.38
N LEU A 512 5.65 -15.46 -7.53
CA LEU A 512 5.56 -16.12 -8.83
C LEU A 512 6.74 -17.07 -9.05
N GLU A 513 7.96 -16.65 -8.73
CA GLU A 513 9.17 -17.50 -8.80
C GLU A 513 9.04 -18.72 -7.87
N MET A 514 8.58 -18.51 -6.62
CA MET A 514 8.32 -19.62 -5.70
C MET A 514 7.27 -20.60 -6.25
N PHE A 515 6.18 -20.09 -6.83
CA PHE A 515 5.11 -20.90 -7.39
C PHE A 515 5.55 -21.70 -8.62
N GLU A 516 6.40 -21.12 -9.46
CA GLU A 516 6.98 -21.81 -10.60
C GLU A 516 7.90 -22.95 -10.15
N GLN A 517 8.82 -22.70 -9.22
CA GLN A 517 9.74 -23.74 -8.71
C GLN A 517 9.04 -24.84 -7.90
N LEU A 518 7.96 -24.51 -7.20
CA LEU A 518 7.09 -25.47 -6.51
C LEU A 518 6.16 -26.21 -7.48
N GLU A 519 6.21 -25.90 -8.78
CA GLU A 519 5.34 -26.45 -9.83
C GLU A 519 3.86 -26.38 -9.42
N LEU A 520 3.42 -25.23 -8.90
CA LEU A 520 2.13 -25.06 -8.23
C LEU A 520 0.93 -25.49 -9.10
N THR A 521 1.02 -25.29 -10.42
CA THR A 521 -0.05 -25.61 -11.39
C THR A 521 -0.14 -27.09 -11.74
N GLN A 522 0.75 -27.94 -11.21
CA GLN A 522 0.61 -29.39 -11.33
C GLN A 522 -0.56 -29.93 -10.49
N PHE A 523 -0.97 -29.18 -9.47
CA PHE A 523 -2.04 -29.54 -8.55
C PHE A 523 -3.40 -29.07 -9.08
N ASP A 524 -4.48 -29.65 -8.56
CA ASP A 524 -5.83 -29.17 -8.88
C ASP A 524 -6.03 -27.75 -8.30
N ILE A 525 -6.74 -26.90 -9.05
CA ILE A 525 -6.93 -25.48 -8.73
C ILE A 525 -7.60 -25.25 -7.37
N ARG A 526 -8.33 -26.23 -6.81
CA ARG A 526 -8.91 -26.14 -5.46
C ARG A 526 -8.41 -27.25 -4.54
N SER A 527 -7.20 -27.73 -4.78
CA SER A 527 -6.53 -28.74 -3.94
C SER A 527 -5.96 -28.14 -2.65
N MET A 528 -5.77 -29.01 -1.65
CA MET A 528 -5.09 -28.63 -0.42
C MET A 528 -3.62 -28.27 -0.70
N GLU A 529 -2.98 -29.01 -1.60
CA GLU A 529 -1.58 -28.83 -1.99
C GLU A 529 -1.34 -27.43 -2.56
N LYS A 530 -2.20 -26.95 -3.48
CA LYS A 530 -2.13 -25.57 -4.01
C LYS A 530 -2.17 -24.55 -2.87
N TYR A 531 -3.22 -24.61 -2.03
CA TYR A 531 -3.42 -23.62 -0.98
C TYR A 531 -2.36 -23.70 0.12
N HIS A 532 -1.80 -24.89 0.41
CA HIS A 532 -0.73 -25.07 1.37
C HIS A 532 0.55 -24.37 0.90
N TYR A 533 1.05 -24.69 -0.30
CA TYR A 533 2.25 -24.06 -0.84
C TYR A 533 2.08 -22.56 -1.04
N MET A 534 0.88 -22.14 -1.45
CA MET A 534 0.54 -20.74 -1.59
C MET A 534 0.61 -19.99 -0.25
N ALA A 535 -0.02 -20.51 0.80
CA ALA A 535 0.02 -19.88 2.13
C ALA A 535 1.44 -19.81 2.71
N GLU A 536 2.21 -20.90 2.58
CA GLU A 536 3.59 -20.94 3.10
C GLU A 536 4.52 -19.97 2.36
N SER A 537 4.39 -19.85 1.05
CA SER A 537 5.17 -18.89 0.26
C SER A 537 4.77 -17.45 0.62
N MET A 538 3.47 -17.18 0.83
CA MET A 538 2.99 -15.88 1.31
C MET A 538 3.61 -15.55 2.68
N HIS A 539 3.63 -16.47 3.65
CA HIS A 539 4.26 -16.22 4.94
C HIS A 539 5.73 -15.76 4.81
N LEU A 540 6.51 -16.43 3.96
CA LEU A 540 7.94 -16.10 3.76
C LEU A 540 8.12 -14.76 3.05
N ALA A 541 7.35 -14.51 1.98
CA ALA A 541 7.44 -13.28 1.20
C ALA A 541 6.95 -12.06 1.99
N TYR A 542 5.91 -12.19 2.80
CA TYR A 542 5.42 -11.11 3.67
C TYR A 542 6.35 -10.84 4.86
N ALA A 543 7.05 -11.86 5.37
CA ALA A 543 8.11 -11.66 6.36
C ALA A 543 9.26 -10.82 5.77
N ASP A 544 9.71 -11.15 4.56
CA ASP A 544 10.74 -10.37 3.84
C ASP A 544 10.25 -8.94 3.54
N ARG A 545 9.00 -8.80 3.09
CA ARG A 545 8.35 -7.50 2.86
C ARG A 545 8.38 -6.62 4.10
N GLY A 546 8.02 -7.16 5.26
CA GLY A 546 7.99 -6.43 6.53
C GLY A 546 9.36 -6.00 7.02
N ALA A 547 10.42 -6.70 6.63
CA ALA A 547 11.79 -6.42 7.06
C ALA A 547 12.54 -5.42 6.16
N TYR A 548 12.33 -5.47 4.84
CA TYR A 548 13.27 -4.87 3.88
C TYR A 548 12.71 -3.78 2.96
N MET A 549 11.40 -3.55 2.95
CA MET A 549 10.76 -2.66 1.98
C MET A 549 10.52 -1.25 2.55
N GLY A 550 10.78 -0.23 1.73
CA GLY A 550 10.59 1.18 2.08
C GLY A 550 10.86 2.09 0.89
N ASP A 551 11.00 3.39 1.14
CA ASP A 551 11.30 4.37 0.09
C ASP A 551 12.78 4.28 -0.34
N PRO A 552 13.08 3.98 -1.61
CA PRO A 552 14.46 3.84 -2.10
C PRO A 552 15.24 5.16 -2.13
N GLU A 553 14.58 6.32 -1.94
CA GLU A 553 15.30 7.59 -1.73
C GLU A 553 15.95 7.69 -0.34
N PHE A 554 15.57 6.81 0.60
CA PHE A 554 15.97 6.87 2.00
C PHE A 554 16.70 5.61 2.48
N ILE A 555 16.44 4.45 1.86
CA ILE A 555 17.03 3.17 2.25
C ILE A 555 17.51 2.35 1.04
N ASP A 556 18.41 1.41 1.29
CA ASP A 556 18.83 0.42 0.30
C ASP A 556 17.85 -0.78 0.31
N VAL A 557 16.91 -0.83 -0.63
CA VAL A 557 16.02 -2.00 -0.78
C VAL A 557 16.78 -3.14 -1.50
N PRO A 558 16.86 -4.36 -0.95
CA PRO A 558 17.60 -5.47 -1.56
C PRO A 558 16.80 -6.18 -2.66
N SER A 559 16.30 -5.42 -3.64
CA SER A 559 15.41 -5.92 -4.71
C SER A 559 16.01 -7.05 -5.54
N GLU A 560 17.29 -6.96 -5.89
CA GLU A 560 17.99 -8.02 -6.65
C GLU A 560 18.21 -9.26 -5.79
N GLY A 561 18.56 -9.07 -4.51
CA GLY A 561 18.75 -10.17 -3.56
C GLY A 561 17.46 -10.93 -3.27
N LEU A 562 16.35 -10.22 -3.09
CA LEU A 562 15.01 -10.79 -2.84
C LEU A 562 14.47 -11.63 -4.01
N LEU A 563 14.88 -11.28 -5.24
CA LEU A 563 14.52 -11.99 -6.46
C LEU A 563 15.64 -12.92 -6.97
N HIS A 564 16.73 -13.08 -6.22
CA HIS A 564 17.84 -13.92 -6.65
C HIS A 564 17.40 -15.40 -6.63
N PRO A 565 17.64 -16.19 -7.70
CA PRO A 565 17.15 -17.58 -7.78
C PRO A 565 17.62 -18.47 -6.63
N ASP A 566 18.87 -18.34 -6.20
CA ASP A 566 19.42 -19.11 -5.08
C ASP A 566 18.78 -18.69 -3.73
N TYR A 567 18.44 -17.42 -3.56
CA TYR A 567 17.72 -16.93 -2.37
C TYR A 567 16.31 -17.51 -2.34
N VAL A 568 15.57 -17.44 -3.45
CA VAL A 568 14.22 -18.00 -3.54
C VAL A 568 14.23 -19.51 -3.28
N ALA A 569 15.22 -20.24 -3.80
CA ALA A 569 15.40 -21.67 -3.52
C ALA A 569 15.64 -21.95 -2.02
N GLU A 570 16.48 -21.15 -1.35
CA GLU A 570 16.70 -21.24 0.11
C GLU A 570 15.41 -21.03 0.90
N ARG A 571 14.58 -20.06 0.49
CA ARG A 571 13.27 -19.83 1.12
C ARG A 571 12.34 -21.04 0.93
N ILE A 572 12.30 -21.63 -0.27
CA ILE A 572 11.49 -22.83 -0.55
C ILE A 572 11.88 -24.02 0.33
N GLU A 573 13.16 -24.19 0.70
CA GLU A 573 13.61 -25.28 1.58
C GLU A 573 12.95 -25.25 2.98
N LEU A 574 12.41 -24.10 3.39
CA LEU A 574 11.66 -23.92 4.64
C LEU A 574 10.22 -24.47 4.56
N ILE A 575 9.71 -24.70 3.35
CA ILE A 575 8.34 -25.17 3.11
C ILE A 575 8.30 -26.70 3.17
N SER A 576 7.46 -27.22 4.05
CA SER A 576 7.31 -28.67 4.25
C SER A 576 5.95 -29.14 3.73
N PRO A 577 5.87 -30.15 2.84
CA PRO A 577 4.59 -30.63 2.31
C PRO A 577 3.65 -31.22 3.38
N ASP A 578 4.20 -31.65 4.52
CA ASP A 578 3.47 -32.39 5.56
C ASP A 578 3.11 -31.53 6.79
N ARG A 579 3.48 -30.25 6.85
CA ARG A 579 3.18 -29.33 7.98
C ARG A 579 3.41 -27.87 7.61
N ALA A 580 2.65 -26.97 8.21
CA ALA A 580 2.90 -25.53 8.16
C ALA A 580 4.13 -25.14 9.02
N ASN A 581 4.88 -24.15 8.56
CA ASN A 581 6.01 -23.57 9.27
C ASN A 581 5.52 -22.61 10.37
N ASP A 582 5.78 -22.95 11.63
CA ASP A 582 5.41 -22.14 12.80
C ASP A 582 6.52 -21.19 13.28
N GLN A 583 7.64 -21.12 12.57
CA GLN A 583 8.80 -20.27 12.85
C GLN A 583 9.17 -19.49 11.58
N VAL A 584 8.30 -18.56 11.20
CA VAL A 584 8.47 -17.74 10.00
C VAL A 584 9.29 -16.50 10.36
N GLU A 585 10.47 -16.40 9.77
CA GLU A 585 11.40 -15.27 9.92
C GLU A 585 11.80 -14.74 8.53
N PRO A 586 12.13 -13.43 8.39
CA PRO A 586 12.69 -12.90 7.16
C PRO A 586 14.02 -13.62 6.81
N GLY A 587 14.28 -13.83 5.52
CA GLY A 587 15.56 -14.37 5.03
C GLY A 587 16.64 -13.28 4.97
N ASN A 588 17.87 -13.60 4.55
CA ASN A 588 18.94 -12.61 4.40
C ASN A 588 19.27 -12.34 2.91
N PRO A 589 18.55 -11.44 2.21
CA PRO A 589 18.80 -11.17 0.79
C PRO A 589 20.16 -10.47 0.54
N TYR A 590 20.78 -9.88 1.57
CA TYR A 590 22.08 -9.20 1.45
C TYR A 590 23.27 -10.16 1.28
N GLU A 591 23.07 -11.48 1.39
CA GLU A 591 24.09 -12.45 0.93
C GLU A 591 24.21 -12.49 -0.61
N TYR A 592 23.18 -12.02 -1.31
CA TYR A 592 23.05 -12.05 -2.77
C TYR A 592 23.10 -10.65 -3.41
N GLN A 593 23.09 -9.59 -2.59
CA GLN A 593 23.19 -8.20 -3.03
C GLN A 593 23.97 -7.36 -2.01
N ASP A 594 24.92 -6.54 -2.49
CA ASP A 594 25.58 -5.56 -1.64
C ASP A 594 24.60 -4.44 -1.22
N GLY A 595 24.56 -4.10 0.07
CA GLY A 595 23.73 -3.02 0.61
C GLY A 595 23.87 -2.87 2.12
N GLN A 596 23.27 -1.82 2.69
CA GLN A 596 23.19 -1.64 4.14
C GLN A 596 21.80 -2.03 4.65
N PRO A 597 21.65 -3.11 5.45
CA PRO A 597 20.36 -3.48 5.99
C PRO A 597 19.84 -2.43 6.97
N SER A 598 18.57 -2.08 6.83
CA SER A 598 17.84 -1.37 7.90
C SER A 598 17.61 -2.31 9.09
N SER A 599 17.46 -1.73 10.28
CA SER A 599 17.04 -2.48 11.45
C SER A 599 15.63 -3.04 11.25
N ILE A 600 15.39 -4.24 11.78
CA ILE A 600 14.06 -4.87 11.76
C ILE A 600 13.39 -4.53 13.09
N ILE A 601 12.28 -3.79 13.02
CA ILE A 601 11.55 -3.31 14.20
C ILE A 601 10.16 -3.96 14.22
N ASP A 602 9.84 -4.64 15.32
CA ASP A 602 8.52 -5.22 15.54
C ASP A 602 7.45 -4.12 15.60
N GLN A 603 6.45 -4.22 14.73
CA GLN A 603 5.31 -3.31 14.69
C GLN A 603 4.09 -3.92 15.39
N PRO A 604 3.21 -3.10 16.01
CA PRO A 604 1.95 -3.60 16.54
C PRO A 604 1.05 -4.14 15.42
N ASP A 605 0.42 -5.29 15.67
CA ASP A 605 -0.61 -5.87 14.78
C ASP A 605 -1.98 -5.23 15.06
N ASP A 606 -2.08 -3.92 14.79
CA ASP A 606 -3.28 -3.10 15.04
C ASP A 606 -3.86 -2.43 13.78
N LYS A 607 -3.22 -2.65 12.62
CA LYS A 607 -3.68 -2.10 11.34
C LYS A 607 -4.98 -2.77 10.89
N VAL A 608 -5.87 -1.96 10.33
CA VAL A 608 -7.08 -2.43 9.63
C VAL A 608 -6.85 -2.21 8.15
N ASP A 609 -7.08 -3.24 7.34
CA ASP A 609 -6.83 -3.19 5.90
C ASP A 609 -7.52 -2.00 5.25
N GLY A 610 -6.73 -1.26 4.46
CA GLY A 610 -7.22 -0.23 3.56
C GLY A 610 -8.04 -0.80 2.40
N GLN A 611 -8.63 0.13 1.65
CA GLN A 611 -9.33 -0.15 0.41
C GLN A 611 -8.95 0.92 -0.61
N THR A 612 -8.96 0.49 -1.85
CA THR A 612 -8.39 1.24 -2.97
C THR A 612 -9.35 1.10 -4.17
N THR A 613 -9.00 1.67 -5.32
CA THR A 613 -9.61 1.29 -6.60
C THR A 613 -8.52 1.02 -7.65
N HIS A 614 -8.83 0.14 -8.59
CA HIS A 614 -7.96 -0.16 -9.72
C HIS A 614 -8.78 -0.07 -11.01
N PHE A 615 -8.16 0.44 -12.07
CA PHE A 615 -8.75 0.38 -13.40
C PHE A 615 -7.67 0.25 -14.48
N THR A 616 -8.10 -0.19 -15.65
CA THR A 616 -7.22 -0.39 -16.79
C THR A 616 -7.91 -0.01 -18.10
N ILE A 617 -7.12 0.52 -19.02
CA ILE A 617 -7.59 1.04 -20.31
C ILE A 617 -6.63 0.60 -21.41
N ALA A 618 -7.19 0.19 -22.54
CA ALA A 618 -6.49 -0.01 -23.79
C ALA A 618 -7.10 0.89 -24.88
N ASP A 619 -6.29 1.40 -25.78
CA ASP A 619 -6.75 2.18 -26.93
C ASP A 619 -6.50 1.49 -28.27
N ARG A 620 -6.99 2.09 -29.36
CA ARG A 620 -6.81 1.60 -30.74
C ARG A 620 -5.39 1.62 -31.26
N TRP A 621 -4.47 2.36 -30.61
CA TRP A 621 -3.07 2.42 -31.01
C TRP A 621 -2.22 1.37 -30.29
N GLY A 622 -2.81 0.63 -29.35
CA GLY A 622 -2.16 -0.41 -28.56
C GLY A 622 -1.57 0.10 -27.25
N ASN A 623 -1.79 1.36 -26.87
CA ASN A 623 -1.33 1.85 -25.57
C ASN A 623 -2.17 1.23 -24.47
N LEU A 624 -1.53 0.94 -23.35
CA LEU A 624 -2.19 0.40 -22.16
C LEU A 624 -1.92 1.27 -20.95
N VAL A 625 -2.95 1.47 -20.14
CA VAL A 625 -2.83 2.02 -18.78
C VAL A 625 -3.30 0.99 -17.78
N SER A 626 -2.49 0.77 -16.74
CA SER A 626 -2.85 0.04 -15.51
C SER A 626 -2.65 1.00 -14.35
N TYR A 627 -3.74 1.46 -13.73
CA TYR A 627 -3.68 2.49 -12.69
C TYR A 627 -4.36 2.03 -11.41
N THR A 628 -3.57 1.93 -10.34
CA THR A 628 -4.06 1.76 -8.97
C THR A 628 -3.88 3.08 -8.21
N THR A 629 -4.96 3.58 -7.60
CA THR A 629 -5.02 4.89 -6.94
C THR A 629 -5.86 4.81 -5.67
N THR A 630 -5.46 5.53 -4.62
CA THR A 630 -5.97 5.34 -3.27
C THR A 630 -6.02 6.63 -2.45
N ILE A 631 -6.76 6.58 -1.35
CA ILE A 631 -6.66 7.47 -0.19
C ILE A 631 -6.37 6.65 1.10
N GLU A 632 -5.72 5.51 0.94
CA GLU A 632 -5.45 4.40 1.88
C GLU A 632 -6.68 3.63 2.39
N GLN A 633 -7.50 4.24 3.24
CA GLN A 633 -8.69 3.58 3.79
C GLN A 633 -9.99 4.06 3.15
N VAL A 634 -11.09 3.36 3.47
CA VAL A 634 -12.44 3.84 3.13
C VAL A 634 -12.66 5.24 3.72
N PHE A 635 -12.87 6.22 2.83
CA PHE A 635 -12.93 7.67 3.09
C PHE A 635 -11.63 8.28 3.61
N GLY A 636 -10.50 7.58 3.47
CA GLY A 636 -9.21 7.96 4.00
C GLY A 636 -9.29 8.30 5.48
N SER A 637 -8.84 9.52 5.80
CA SER A 637 -8.91 10.07 7.15
C SER A 637 -10.33 10.42 7.63
N GLY A 638 -11.28 10.48 6.71
CA GLY A 638 -12.60 11.06 6.91
C GLY A 638 -12.61 12.58 6.88
N ILE A 639 -11.43 13.23 6.85
CA ILE A 639 -11.30 14.68 6.74
C ILE A 639 -11.69 15.06 5.32
N MET A 640 -12.65 15.97 5.21
CA MET A 640 -13.05 16.62 3.96
C MET A 640 -12.68 18.09 4.08
N VAL A 641 -11.97 18.62 3.08
CA VAL A 641 -11.61 20.05 3.03
C VAL A 641 -12.90 20.89 2.94
N PRO A 642 -13.23 21.72 3.95
CA PRO A 642 -14.46 22.52 3.94
C PRO A 642 -14.52 23.45 2.72
N GLU A 643 -15.72 23.66 2.16
CA GLU A 643 -15.99 24.50 0.97
C GLU A 643 -15.37 24.03 -0.37
N TYR A 644 -14.64 22.90 -0.35
CA TYR A 644 -13.99 22.31 -1.52
C TYR A 644 -14.36 20.84 -1.74
N GLY A 645 -14.91 20.14 -0.73
CA GLY A 645 -15.47 18.80 -0.90
C GLY A 645 -14.45 17.69 -1.20
N ILE A 646 -13.16 17.92 -0.90
CA ILE A 646 -12.07 16.99 -1.19
C ILE A 646 -11.82 16.10 0.02
N MET A 647 -12.00 14.79 -0.13
CA MET A 647 -11.63 13.79 0.88
C MET A 647 -10.11 13.63 0.94
N LEU A 648 -9.53 13.61 2.14
CA LEU A 648 -8.09 13.49 2.35
C LEU A 648 -7.67 12.08 2.77
N ASN A 649 -6.57 11.63 2.18
CA ASN A 649 -5.91 10.37 2.52
C ASN A 649 -5.52 10.27 4.00
N ASN A 650 -5.22 9.05 4.44
CA ASN A 650 -4.52 8.77 5.69
C ASN A 650 -3.23 7.97 5.42
N GLU A 651 -2.59 8.23 4.28
CA GLU A 651 -1.54 7.39 3.70
C GLU A 651 -0.30 7.27 4.59
N LEU A 652 -0.01 8.27 5.42
CA LEU A 652 1.17 8.20 6.30
C LEU A 652 1.04 7.09 7.36
N THR A 653 -0.16 6.54 7.57
CA THR A 653 -0.33 5.35 8.44
C THR A 653 0.23 4.06 7.85
N ASP A 654 0.63 4.07 6.57
CA ASP A 654 1.42 2.99 6.00
C ASP A 654 2.85 2.96 6.54
N PHE A 655 3.40 4.07 7.03
CA PHE A 655 4.66 4.04 7.78
C PHE A 655 4.56 3.17 9.04
N ASP A 656 5.73 2.77 9.51
CA ASP A 656 5.92 2.12 10.80
C ASP A 656 5.55 3.09 11.92
N ALA A 657 4.81 2.58 12.90
CA ALA A 657 4.40 3.38 14.06
C ALA A 657 5.56 3.56 15.04
N ILE A 658 6.40 2.53 15.15
CA ILE A 658 7.61 2.51 15.96
C ILE A 658 8.80 2.76 15.02
N PRO A 659 9.55 3.85 15.20
CA PRO A 659 10.71 4.19 14.37
C PRO A 659 11.86 3.19 14.40
N GLY A 660 12.82 3.37 13.48
CA GLY A 660 14.05 2.59 13.35
C GLY A 660 14.05 1.60 12.19
N GLY A 661 12.88 1.29 11.62
CA GLY A 661 12.72 0.34 10.51
C GLY A 661 12.93 0.96 9.12
N ALA A 662 12.99 0.09 8.11
CA ALA A 662 13.03 0.46 6.68
C ALA A 662 11.92 1.46 6.30
N ASN A 663 10.75 1.34 6.91
CA ASN A 663 9.56 2.12 6.62
C ASN A 663 9.19 3.06 7.77
N GLU A 664 10.17 3.57 8.52
CA GLU A 664 9.93 4.63 9.50
C GLU A 664 9.50 5.96 8.84
N VAL A 665 8.77 6.79 9.59
CA VAL A 665 8.41 8.15 9.19
C VAL A 665 9.67 9.01 9.07
N GLN A 666 9.86 9.66 7.93
CA GLN A 666 10.90 10.67 7.72
C GLN A 666 10.30 11.86 6.94
N PRO A 667 10.79 13.10 7.15
CA PRO A 667 10.37 14.25 6.36
C PRO A 667 10.50 13.99 4.85
N ASN A 668 9.46 14.33 4.08
CA ASN A 668 9.42 14.20 2.61
C ASN A 668 9.53 12.76 2.06
N LYS A 669 9.60 11.74 2.92
CA LYS A 669 9.60 10.31 2.54
C LYS A 669 8.20 9.86 2.10
N ARG A 670 8.14 8.91 1.17
CA ARG A 670 6.90 8.23 0.77
C ARG A 670 6.67 7.00 1.65
N PRO A 671 5.45 6.76 2.16
CA PRO A 671 5.16 5.55 2.91
C PRO A 671 5.10 4.33 1.99
N LEU A 672 5.55 3.18 2.50
CA LEU A 672 5.51 1.90 1.80
C LEU A 672 4.09 1.57 1.32
N SER A 673 3.91 1.28 0.05
CA SER A 673 2.62 0.85 -0.51
C SER A 673 2.57 -0.65 -0.76
N SER A 674 1.36 -1.17 -0.98
CA SER A 674 1.11 -2.53 -1.49
C SER A 674 0.47 -2.54 -2.89
N MET A 675 0.23 -1.37 -3.48
CA MET A 675 -0.40 -1.26 -4.81
C MET A 675 0.48 -1.91 -5.88
N THR A 676 -0.12 -2.79 -6.69
CA THR A 676 0.59 -3.67 -7.65
C THR A 676 0.00 -3.58 -9.07
N PRO A 677 -0.14 -2.38 -9.68
CA PRO A 677 -0.49 -2.31 -11.10
C PRO A 677 0.59 -3.02 -11.93
N THR A 678 0.16 -3.91 -12.81
CA THR A 678 1.06 -4.84 -13.51
C THR A 678 0.65 -4.97 -14.96
N ILE A 679 1.65 -5.00 -15.84
CA ILE A 679 1.52 -5.30 -17.27
C ILE A 679 2.36 -6.55 -17.55
N VAL A 680 1.76 -7.52 -18.22
CA VAL A 680 2.39 -8.77 -18.63
C VAL A 680 2.63 -8.75 -20.13
N LEU A 681 3.83 -9.17 -20.55
CA LEU A 681 4.21 -9.31 -21.94
C LEU A 681 4.40 -10.79 -22.33
N ASP A 682 4.07 -11.13 -23.57
CA ASP A 682 4.39 -12.41 -24.22
C ASP A 682 5.26 -12.13 -25.44
N GLU A 683 6.47 -12.68 -25.46
CA GLU A 683 7.50 -12.41 -26.49
C GLU A 683 7.72 -10.90 -26.73
N GLY A 684 7.74 -10.10 -25.66
CA GLY A 684 7.94 -8.65 -25.69
C GLY A 684 6.72 -7.83 -26.13
N LYS A 685 5.56 -8.45 -26.34
CA LYS A 685 4.31 -7.76 -26.70
C LYS A 685 3.29 -7.80 -25.57
N PRO A 686 2.44 -6.78 -25.39
CA PRO A 686 1.47 -6.78 -24.30
C PRO A 686 0.47 -7.92 -24.38
N TYR A 687 0.31 -8.64 -23.28
CA TYR A 687 -0.60 -9.78 -23.17
C TYR A 687 -1.74 -9.51 -22.20
N MET A 688 -1.45 -8.91 -21.04
CA MET A 688 -2.44 -8.72 -19.98
C MET A 688 -2.12 -7.49 -19.14
N THR A 689 -3.15 -6.76 -18.72
CA THR A 689 -3.05 -5.81 -17.60
C THR A 689 -3.76 -6.40 -16.39
N VAL A 690 -3.23 -6.17 -15.19
CA VAL A 690 -3.86 -6.65 -13.96
C VAL A 690 -3.53 -5.75 -12.78
N GLY A 691 -4.52 -5.55 -11.93
CA GLY A 691 -4.38 -4.85 -10.67
C GLY A 691 -5.61 -5.07 -9.80
N SER A 692 -5.47 -4.76 -8.52
CA SER A 692 -6.53 -4.93 -7.53
C SER A 692 -6.39 -3.88 -6.43
N PRO A 693 -7.47 -3.52 -5.72
CA PRO A 693 -7.42 -2.84 -4.44
C PRO A 693 -7.36 -3.82 -3.24
N GLY A 694 -7.21 -3.28 -2.02
CA GLY A 694 -7.32 -4.06 -0.77
C GLY A 694 -6.08 -4.10 0.11
N GLY A 695 -5.34 -2.98 0.23
CA GLY A 695 -4.17 -2.89 1.10
C GLY A 695 -3.13 -3.98 0.84
N ALA A 696 -2.68 -4.66 1.88
CA ALA A 696 -1.70 -5.74 1.76
C ALA A 696 -2.18 -6.92 0.89
N THR A 697 -3.49 -7.13 0.74
CA THR A 697 -4.04 -8.26 -0.05
C THR A 697 -3.89 -8.08 -1.57
N ILE A 698 -3.65 -6.84 -2.04
CA ILE A 698 -3.47 -6.51 -3.47
C ILE A 698 -2.46 -7.43 -4.13
N ILE A 699 -1.31 -7.62 -3.47
CA ILE A 699 -0.19 -8.42 -3.96
C ILE A 699 -0.69 -9.84 -4.29
N THR A 700 -1.40 -10.45 -3.35
CA THR A 700 -1.92 -11.82 -3.52
C THR A 700 -3.08 -11.92 -4.50
N SER A 701 -3.94 -10.90 -4.61
CA SER A 701 -5.03 -10.89 -5.59
C SER A 701 -4.47 -10.83 -7.01
N VAL A 702 -3.49 -9.96 -7.25
CA VAL A 702 -2.79 -9.86 -8.54
C VAL A 702 -2.03 -11.15 -8.85
N THR A 703 -1.24 -11.66 -7.89
CA THR A 703 -0.45 -12.90 -8.08
C THR A 703 -1.35 -14.09 -8.43
N GLN A 704 -2.45 -14.30 -7.70
CA GLN A 704 -3.37 -15.41 -7.95
C GLN A 704 -4.05 -15.27 -9.31
N THR A 705 -4.47 -14.07 -9.72
CA THR A 705 -5.07 -13.88 -11.05
C THR A 705 -4.07 -14.16 -12.17
N ILE A 706 -2.80 -13.73 -12.04
CA ILE A 706 -1.73 -14.08 -13.01
C ILE A 706 -1.57 -15.61 -13.09
N VAL A 707 -1.45 -16.30 -11.95
CA VAL A 707 -1.32 -17.76 -11.90
C VAL A 707 -2.54 -18.46 -12.51
N ASN A 708 -3.74 -17.95 -12.28
CA ASN A 708 -4.97 -18.51 -12.83
C ASN A 708 -5.04 -18.34 -14.36
N THR A 709 -4.73 -17.15 -14.88
CA THR A 709 -4.77 -16.87 -16.32
C THR A 709 -3.65 -17.60 -17.06
N ILE A 710 -2.40 -17.46 -16.61
CA ILE A 710 -1.23 -18.00 -17.32
C ILE A 710 -0.98 -19.47 -16.97
N GLY A 711 -1.02 -19.78 -15.68
CA GLY A 711 -0.62 -21.10 -15.16
C GLY A 711 -1.71 -22.17 -15.27
N TYR A 712 -2.97 -21.78 -15.07
CA TYR A 712 -4.14 -22.67 -15.22
C TYR A 712 -4.90 -22.46 -16.54
N GLU A 713 -4.44 -21.55 -17.41
CA GLU A 713 -5.02 -21.27 -18.73
C GLU A 713 -6.52 -20.91 -18.67
N MET A 714 -6.93 -20.17 -17.65
CA MET A 714 -8.32 -19.76 -17.45
C MET A 714 -8.67 -18.50 -18.25
N ASP A 715 -9.91 -18.44 -18.75
CA ASP A 715 -10.50 -17.21 -19.29
C ASP A 715 -10.47 -16.12 -18.20
N ILE A 716 -10.23 -14.87 -18.59
CA ILE A 716 -9.90 -13.80 -17.63
C ILE A 716 -10.97 -13.59 -16.56
N LYS A 717 -12.26 -13.68 -16.93
CA LYS A 717 -13.35 -13.56 -15.95
C LYS A 717 -13.34 -14.73 -14.96
N ASP A 718 -13.14 -15.95 -15.42
CA ASP A 718 -13.04 -17.12 -14.52
C ASP A 718 -11.80 -17.02 -13.62
N ALA A 719 -10.67 -16.51 -14.13
CA ALA A 719 -9.44 -16.29 -13.37
C ALA A 719 -9.60 -15.26 -12.25
N ILE A 720 -10.44 -14.23 -12.46
CA ILE A 720 -10.83 -13.23 -11.47
C ILE A 720 -11.77 -13.83 -10.42
N GLU A 721 -12.78 -14.60 -10.84
CA GLU A 721 -13.79 -15.16 -9.93
C GLU A 721 -13.33 -16.42 -9.17
N GLU A 722 -12.16 -16.97 -9.49
CA GLU A 722 -11.62 -18.11 -8.76
C GLU A 722 -11.28 -17.74 -7.30
N PRO A 723 -11.84 -18.45 -6.30
CA PRO A 723 -11.69 -18.08 -4.90
C PRO A 723 -10.24 -17.94 -4.43
N ARG A 724 -9.94 -16.78 -3.87
CA ARG A 724 -8.60 -16.40 -3.40
C ARG A 724 -8.38 -16.72 -1.92
N ILE A 725 -7.11 -16.83 -1.55
CA ILE A 725 -6.64 -16.77 -0.16
C ILE A 725 -5.66 -15.62 0.05
N TYR A 726 -5.52 -15.19 1.30
CA TYR A 726 -4.47 -14.27 1.76
C TYR A 726 -3.94 -14.73 3.11
N SER A 727 -2.61 -14.77 3.26
CA SER A 727 -1.94 -15.34 4.42
C SER A 727 -0.59 -14.65 4.67
N SER A 728 -0.59 -13.47 5.29
CA SER A 728 0.66 -12.72 5.53
C SER A 728 1.47 -13.23 6.73
N SER A 729 0.85 -13.95 7.66
CA SER A 729 1.52 -14.49 8.85
C SER A 729 0.92 -15.81 9.31
N TYR A 730 1.78 -16.72 9.77
CA TYR A 730 1.35 -17.99 10.34
C TYR A 730 0.57 -17.75 11.66
N PRO A 731 -0.52 -18.50 11.93
CA PRO A 731 -1.14 -19.53 11.10
C PRO A 731 -2.33 -19.02 10.26
N SER A 732 -2.56 -17.71 10.15
CA SER A 732 -3.85 -17.15 9.75
C SER A 732 -4.06 -17.13 8.24
N ILE A 733 -5.18 -17.68 7.78
CA ILE A 733 -5.61 -17.64 6.37
C ILE A 733 -6.95 -16.93 6.25
N ARG A 734 -6.97 -15.80 5.56
CA ARG A 734 -8.18 -15.21 4.99
C ARG A 734 -8.54 -15.95 3.70
N TRP A 735 -9.83 -16.14 3.46
CA TRP A 735 -10.31 -16.91 2.33
C TRP A 735 -11.64 -16.37 1.79
N GLU A 736 -11.83 -16.52 0.48
CA GLU A 736 -13.09 -16.21 -0.18
C GLU A 736 -14.06 -17.40 -0.19
N TYR A 737 -15.34 -17.11 -0.34
CA TYR A 737 -16.35 -18.14 -0.52
C TYR A 737 -16.01 -19.02 -1.74
N GLY A 738 -16.15 -20.34 -1.60
CA GLY A 738 -15.89 -21.31 -2.68
C GLY A 738 -14.76 -22.30 -2.37
N ILE A 739 -13.94 -22.01 -1.35
CA ILE A 739 -12.96 -22.98 -0.84
C ILE A 739 -13.67 -24.06 -0.02
N GLY A 740 -13.58 -25.31 -0.49
CA GLY A 740 -14.31 -26.44 0.07
C GLY A 740 -13.93 -26.75 1.53
N GLU A 741 -14.92 -27.07 2.35
CA GLU A 741 -14.74 -27.41 3.78
C GLU A 741 -13.69 -28.51 4.00
N SER A 742 -13.71 -29.57 3.18
CA SER A 742 -12.74 -30.67 3.31
C SER A 742 -11.29 -30.26 3.01
N VAL A 743 -11.08 -29.19 2.22
CA VAL A 743 -9.76 -28.63 1.93
C VAL A 743 -9.28 -27.84 3.14
N ARG A 744 -10.15 -26.96 3.68
CA ARG A 744 -9.89 -26.19 4.89
C ARG A 744 -9.55 -27.10 6.08
N GLU A 745 -10.35 -28.17 6.32
CA GLU A 745 -10.08 -29.13 7.39
C GLU A 745 -8.72 -29.85 7.27
N ARG A 746 -8.28 -30.13 6.04
CA ARG A 746 -6.96 -30.76 5.80
C ARG A 746 -5.82 -29.77 6.00
N MET A 747 -5.98 -28.54 5.54
CA MET A 747 -5.05 -27.45 5.81
C MET A 747 -4.90 -27.20 7.31
N GLU A 748 -5.99 -27.22 8.07
CA GLU A 748 -5.96 -27.07 9.54
C GLU A 748 -5.22 -28.21 10.24
N GLN A 749 -5.25 -29.42 9.67
CA GLN A 749 -4.45 -30.56 10.14
C GLN A 749 -2.95 -30.38 9.89
N LEU A 750 -2.56 -29.59 8.88
CA LEU A 750 -1.15 -29.23 8.64
C LEU A 750 -0.65 -28.13 9.59
N GLY A 751 -1.55 -27.34 10.18
CA GLY A 751 -1.20 -26.29 11.17
C GLY A 751 -1.89 -24.94 10.92
N HIS A 752 -2.39 -24.74 9.70
CA HIS A 752 -3.06 -23.50 9.26
C HIS A 752 -4.37 -23.21 10.01
N ARG A 753 -4.83 -21.96 9.98
CA ARG A 753 -6.06 -21.50 10.64
C ARG A 753 -6.83 -20.56 9.74
N PHE A 754 -7.96 -21.03 9.20
CA PHE A 754 -8.84 -20.18 8.41
C PHE A 754 -9.61 -19.23 9.32
N GLU A 755 -9.83 -18.00 8.84
CA GLU A 755 -10.80 -17.08 9.44
C GLU A 755 -12.17 -17.76 9.54
N THR A 756 -12.95 -17.44 10.59
CA THR A 756 -14.20 -18.14 10.89
C THR A 756 -15.27 -17.99 9.81
N SER A 757 -15.20 -16.89 9.05
CA SER A 757 -16.11 -16.58 7.95
C SER A 757 -15.28 -16.16 6.74
N PRO A 758 -15.71 -16.50 5.52
CA PRO A 758 -15.08 -15.96 4.32
C PRO A 758 -15.30 -14.46 4.23
N ARG A 759 -14.42 -13.78 3.49
CA ARG A 759 -14.51 -12.35 3.14
C ARG A 759 -13.94 -12.13 1.75
N GLU A 760 -14.37 -11.08 1.08
CA GLU A 760 -13.84 -10.67 -0.23
C GLU A 760 -12.36 -10.29 -0.13
N ILE A 761 -11.58 -10.65 -1.15
CA ILE A 761 -10.14 -10.39 -1.23
C ILE A 761 -9.82 -9.67 -2.56
N GLY A 762 -9.88 -8.35 -2.48
CA GLY A 762 -9.63 -7.46 -3.61
C GLY A 762 -10.83 -7.29 -4.53
N ASN A 763 -10.57 -6.63 -5.66
CA ASN A 763 -11.53 -6.36 -6.73
C ASN A 763 -10.74 -6.15 -8.04
N VAL A 764 -10.45 -7.25 -8.74
CA VAL A 764 -9.53 -7.21 -9.89
C VAL A 764 -10.22 -6.62 -11.13
N ASN A 765 -9.55 -5.69 -11.80
CA ASN A 765 -9.93 -5.25 -13.15
C ASN A 765 -8.78 -5.57 -14.09
N SER A 766 -9.09 -6.18 -15.24
CA SER A 766 -8.07 -6.71 -16.15
C SER A 766 -8.50 -6.67 -17.61
N ILE A 767 -7.52 -6.55 -18.49
CA ILE A 767 -7.65 -6.70 -19.93
C ILE A 767 -6.69 -7.80 -20.38
N VAL A 768 -7.16 -8.76 -21.17
CA VAL A 768 -6.33 -9.72 -21.91
C VAL A 768 -6.37 -9.39 -23.40
N LEU A 769 -5.21 -9.46 -24.05
CA LEU A 769 -5.03 -9.16 -25.47
C LEU A 769 -4.82 -10.44 -26.26
N ASP A 770 -5.66 -10.67 -27.26
CA ASP A 770 -5.37 -11.69 -28.28
C ASP A 770 -4.54 -11.07 -29.41
N GLN A 771 -3.26 -11.43 -29.42
CA GLN A 771 -2.28 -10.96 -30.40
C GLN A 771 -2.59 -11.39 -31.85
N GLU A 772 -3.34 -12.47 -32.07
CA GLU A 772 -3.69 -12.92 -33.42
C GLU A 772 -4.84 -12.11 -34.03
N SER A 773 -5.86 -11.80 -33.22
CA SER A 773 -7.05 -11.07 -33.66
C SER A 773 -6.98 -9.56 -33.44
N GLY A 774 -6.12 -9.08 -32.53
CA GLY A 774 -6.11 -7.70 -32.06
C GLY A 774 -7.28 -7.36 -31.13
N MET A 775 -7.95 -8.38 -30.56
CA MET A 775 -9.09 -8.20 -29.67
C MET A 775 -8.65 -7.99 -28.23
N TYR A 776 -9.27 -7.02 -27.56
CA TYR A 776 -9.23 -6.82 -26.12
C TYR A 776 -10.40 -7.55 -25.46
N PHE A 777 -10.11 -8.33 -24.42
CA PHE A 777 -11.12 -8.95 -23.55
C PHE A 777 -11.02 -8.32 -22.16
N GLY A 778 -12.00 -7.50 -21.80
CA GLY A 778 -12.04 -6.82 -20.51
C GLY A 778 -12.90 -7.60 -19.51
N ALA A 779 -12.46 -7.64 -18.24
CA ALA A 779 -13.22 -8.24 -17.16
C ALA A 779 -13.06 -7.46 -15.84
N ALA A 780 -14.19 -7.12 -15.24
CA ALA A 780 -14.30 -6.54 -13.92
C ALA A 780 -14.77 -7.57 -12.88
N ASP A 781 -14.25 -7.50 -11.66
CA ASP A 781 -14.56 -8.42 -10.55
C ASP A 781 -15.97 -8.21 -9.99
N SER A 782 -16.64 -9.32 -9.62
CA SER A 782 -18.01 -9.33 -9.14
C SER A 782 -18.22 -8.84 -7.71
N THR A 783 -17.15 -8.64 -6.93
CA THR A 783 -17.22 -8.08 -5.56
C THR A 783 -17.66 -6.61 -5.53
N ARG A 784 -17.74 -5.93 -6.67
CA ARG A 784 -18.30 -4.56 -6.80
C ARG A 784 -19.16 -4.46 -8.07
N GLU A 785 -19.63 -3.26 -8.38
CA GLU A 785 -20.41 -2.99 -9.59
C GLU A 785 -19.56 -2.67 -10.82
N GLY A 786 -18.35 -3.20 -10.90
CA GLY A 786 -17.44 -2.90 -12.01
C GLY A 786 -18.04 -3.21 -13.38
N LYS A 787 -17.55 -2.50 -14.40
CA LYS A 787 -18.02 -2.60 -15.79
C LYS A 787 -16.84 -2.65 -16.74
N ALA A 788 -16.98 -3.46 -17.79
CA ALA A 788 -16.09 -3.46 -18.96
C ALA A 788 -16.85 -2.85 -20.14
N ILE A 789 -16.17 -2.04 -20.95
CA ILE A 789 -16.71 -1.47 -22.19
C ILE A 789 -15.66 -1.64 -23.30
N GLY A 790 -15.95 -2.54 -24.23
CA GLY A 790 -15.17 -2.77 -25.44
C GLY A 790 -15.66 -1.87 -26.57
N LEU A 791 -14.73 -1.29 -27.32
CA LEU A 791 -15.04 -0.43 -28.45
C LEU A 791 -14.77 -1.14 -29.77
N THR A 792 -15.76 -1.05 -30.66
CA THR A 792 -15.70 -1.55 -32.03
C THR A 792 -15.96 -0.42 -33.01
N LEU A 793 -15.84 -0.68 -34.31
CA LEU A 793 -16.02 0.37 -35.33
C LEU A 793 -17.42 1.03 -35.28
N ASP A 794 -18.44 0.30 -34.83
CA ASP A 794 -19.82 0.79 -34.72
C ASP A 794 -19.99 1.83 -33.59
N ASP A 795 -19.03 1.93 -32.67
CA ASP A 795 -19.05 2.91 -31.56
C ASP A 795 -18.53 4.29 -31.95
N PHE A 796 -17.84 4.40 -33.09
CA PHE A 796 -17.24 5.65 -33.56
C PHE A 796 -18.13 6.34 -34.59
N PRO A 797 -18.11 7.69 -34.67
CA PRO A 797 -18.89 8.41 -35.66
C PRO A 797 -18.41 8.07 -37.07
N GLY A 798 -19.35 7.72 -37.95
CA GLY A 798 -19.10 7.57 -39.37
C GLY A 798 -19.45 8.83 -40.16
N ILE A 799 -19.45 8.71 -41.49
CA ILE A 799 -19.81 9.82 -42.38
C ILE A 799 -21.27 10.26 -42.18
N SER A 800 -22.16 9.37 -41.71
CA SER A 800 -23.57 9.70 -41.47
C SER A 800 -23.71 10.64 -40.27
N GLU A 801 -23.00 10.37 -39.19
CA GLU A 801 -22.96 11.16 -37.97
C GLU A 801 -22.35 12.54 -38.25
N LEU A 802 -21.29 12.60 -39.06
CA LEU A 802 -20.69 13.87 -39.49
C LEU A 802 -21.64 14.70 -40.36
N ILE A 803 -22.50 14.05 -41.17
CA ILE A 803 -23.58 14.71 -41.90
C ILE A 803 -24.61 15.28 -40.93
N ASP A 804 -25.08 14.50 -39.96
CA ASP A 804 -26.06 14.92 -38.96
C ASP A 804 -25.53 16.07 -38.08
N LEU A 805 -24.23 16.06 -37.77
CA LEU A 805 -23.55 17.15 -37.08
C LEU A 805 -23.63 18.46 -37.89
N VAL A 806 -23.39 18.41 -39.20
CA VAL A 806 -23.52 19.59 -40.06
C VAL A 806 -24.98 20.03 -40.15
N GLU A 807 -25.93 19.11 -40.35
CA GLU A 807 -27.35 19.45 -40.47
C GLU A 807 -27.89 20.11 -39.19
N SER A 808 -27.63 19.52 -38.03
CA SER A 808 -28.10 20.04 -36.74
C SER A 808 -27.50 21.41 -36.41
N ASN A 809 -26.23 21.67 -36.74
CA ASN A 809 -25.62 22.97 -36.50
C ASN A 809 -26.03 24.04 -37.52
N VAL A 810 -26.46 23.65 -38.72
CA VAL A 810 -27.16 24.57 -39.64
C VAL A 810 -28.51 24.98 -39.04
N GLU A 811 -29.25 24.05 -38.44
CA GLU A 811 -30.54 24.34 -37.80
C GLU A 811 -30.38 25.25 -36.57
N ARG A 812 -29.32 25.07 -35.79
CA ARG A 812 -28.97 25.91 -34.63
C ARG A 812 -28.42 27.29 -35.03
N GLY A 813 -28.06 27.48 -36.30
CA GLY A 813 -27.47 28.72 -36.80
C GLY A 813 -25.99 28.88 -36.47
N GLU A 814 -25.35 27.80 -36.03
CA GLU A 814 -23.91 27.72 -35.75
C GLU A 814 -23.10 27.46 -37.03
N ILE A 815 -23.74 26.93 -38.08
CA ILE A 815 -23.21 26.87 -39.45
C ILE A 815 -24.11 27.69 -40.38
N SER A 816 -23.55 28.57 -41.20
CA SER A 816 -24.31 29.32 -42.20
C SER A 816 -24.90 28.39 -43.27
N SER A 817 -26.10 28.70 -43.79
CA SER A 817 -26.80 27.80 -44.73
C SER A 817 -26.01 27.50 -46.02
N ASP A 818 -25.18 28.43 -46.49
CA ASP A 818 -24.32 28.23 -47.67
C ASP A 818 -23.07 27.40 -47.38
N ALA A 819 -22.47 27.54 -46.18
CA ALA A 819 -21.41 26.66 -45.71
C ALA A 819 -21.94 25.24 -45.52
N GLY A 820 -23.03 25.07 -44.79
CA GLY A 820 -23.69 23.78 -44.56
C GLY A 820 -24.02 23.04 -45.85
N LYS A 821 -24.61 23.72 -46.84
CA LYS A 821 -24.88 23.11 -48.16
C LYS A 821 -23.62 22.59 -48.85
N THR A 822 -22.51 23.31 -48.73
CA THR A 822 -21.23 22.92 -49.35
C THR A 822 -20.63 21.70 -48.63
N LEU A 823 -20.60 21.74 -47.29
CA LEU A 823 -20.12 20.64 -46.45
C LEU A 823 -20.94 19.37 -46.69
N LEU A 824 -22.27 19.45 -46.68
CA LEU A 824 -23.16 18.31 -46.94
C LEU A 824 -22.98 17.72 -48.34
N THR A 825 -22.74 18.56 -49.35
CA THR A 825 -22.45 18.09 -50.72
C THR A 825 -21.13 17.32 -50.76
N HIS A 826 -20.13 17.80 -50.03
CA HIS A 826 -18.83 17.16 -49.92
C HIS A 826 -18.91 15.81 -49.20
N LEU A 827 -19.54 15.78 -48.01
CA LEU A 827 -19.75 14.57 -47.22
C LEU A 827 -20.61 13.53 -47.95
N SER A 828 -21.64 13.95 -48.69
CA SER A 828 -22.42 13.04 -49.55
C SER A 828 -21.56 12.36 -50.62
N ALA A 829 -20.53 13.05 -51.14
CA ALA A 829 -19.60 12.44 -52.09
C ALA A 829 -18.67 11.44 -51.38
N VAL A 830 -18.19 11.76 -50.18
CA VAL A 830 -17.40 10.84 -49.35
C VAL A 830 -18.20 9.57 -49.07
N GLN A 831 -19.43 9.70 -48.57
CA GLN A 831 -20.32 8.59 -48.27
C GLN A 831 -20.62 7.73 -49.52
N HIS A 832 -20.71 8.36 -50.70
CA HIS A 832 -20.88 7.62 -51.95
C HIS A 832 -19.65 6.78 -52.29
N TYR A 833 -18.44 7.32 -52.12
CA TYR A 833 -17.21 6.58 -52.38
C TYR A 833 -17.01 5.43 -51.39
N GLU A 834 -17.28 5.66 -50.11
CA GLU A 834 -17.30 4.65 -49.06
C GLU A 834 -18.27 3.51 -49.42
N LYS A 835 -19.55 3.81 -49.65
CA LYS A 835 -20.59 2.82 -50.02
C LYS A 835 -20.31 2.08 -51.33
N THR A 836 -19.48 2.62 -52.22
CA THR A 836 -19.09 1.98 -53.48
C THR A 836 -17.70 1.32 -53.43
N ASN A 837 -17.14 1.18 -52.22
CA ASN A 837 -15.83 0.58 -51.95
C ASN A 837 -14.68 1.24 -52.72
N GLN A 838 -14.72 2.58 -52.84
CA GLN A 838 -13.68 3.41 -53.46
C GLN A 838 -12.89 4.16 -52.38
N MET A 839 -12.31 3.43 -51.41
CA MET A 839 -11.77 4.02 -50.17
C MET A 839 -10.69 5.08 -50.40
N ASN A 840 -9.75 4.86 -51.33
CA ASN A 840 -8.75 5.88 -51.69
C ASN A 840 -9.35 7.22 -52.15
N LYS A 841 -10.57 7.20 -52.72
CA LYS A 841 -11.27 8.45 -53.06
C LYS A 841 -12.03 9.02 -51.87
N ALA A 842 -12.59 8.17 -51.01
CA ALA A 842 -13.25 8.59 -49.79
C ALA A 842 -12.24 9.31 -48.88
N ILE A 843 -11.12 8.66 -48.54
CA ILE A 843 -10.00 9.22 -47.79
C ILE A 843 -9.56 10.55 -48.39
N LYS A 844 -9.19 10.56 -49.68
CA LYS A 844 -8.74 11.80 -50.34
C LYS A 844 -9.77 12.93 -50.29
N HIS A 845 -11.06 12.62 -50.42
CA HIS A 845 -12.09 13.65 -50.31
C HIS A 845 -12.20 14.14 -48.85
N LEU A 846 -12.18 13.23 -47.88
CA LEU A 846 -12.27 13.57 -46.47
C LEU A 846 -11.05 14.36 -45.97
N GLU A 847 -9.83 14.06 -46.44
CA GLU A 847 -8.64 14.91 -46.22
C GLU A 847 -8.84 16.36 -46.67
N ASN A 848 -9.59 16.58 -47.76
CA ASN A 848 -9.89 17.94 -48.24
C ASN A 848 -10.98 18.65 -47.41
N MET A 849 -11.61 17.96 -46.45
CA MET A 849 -12.62 18.54 -45.56
C MET A 849 -12.00 19.59 -44.64
N GLU A 850 -10.77 19.36 -44.14
CA GLU A 850 -10.05 20.33 -43.31
C GLU A 850 -9.97 21.70 -43.99
N LEU A 851 -9.53 21.74 -45.26
CA LEU A 851 -9.44 22.99 -46.03
C LEU A 851 -10.79 23.71 -46.15
N LEU A 852 -11.89 22.95 -46.28
CA LEU A 852 -13.24 23.51 -46.36
C LEU A 852 -13.69 24.07 -45.01
N VAL A 853 -13.47 23.33 -43.93
CA VAL A 853 -13.83 23.72 -42.56
C VAL A 853 -13.04 24.96 -42.14
N ASN A 854 -11.71 24.97 -42.34
CA ASN A 854 -10.85 26.13 -42.11
C ASN A 854 -11.32 27.36 -42.89
N HIS A 855 -11.61 27.20 -44.19
CA HIS A 855 -12.12 28.30 -45.01
C HIS A 855 -13.42 28.89 -44.45
N PHE A 856 -14.36 28.06 -43.99
CA PHE A 856 -15.64 28.56 -43.49
C PHE A 856 -15.53 29.16 -42.09
N TYR A 857 -14.70 28.62 -41.21
CA TYR A 857 -14.39 29.21 -39.91
C TYR A 857 -13.72 30.58 -40.05
N ASP A 858 -12.68 30.71 -40.90
CA ASP A 858 -11.99 31.97 -41.18
C ASP A 858 -12.92 33.07 -41.72
N ASN A 859 -14.05 32.67 -42.32
CA ASN A 859 -15.06 33.59 -42.85
C ASN A 859 -16.25 33.80 -41.89
N GLY A 860 -16.14 33.35 -40.64
CA GLY A 860 -17.17 33.52 -39.60
C GLY A 860 -18.48 32.80 -39.91
N LYS A 861 -18.41 31.68 -40.64
CA LYS A 861 -19.58 30.89 -41.06
C LYS A 861 -19.81 29.63 -40.23
N ILE A 862 -18.88 29.31 -39.32
CA ILE A 862 -18.94 28.19 -38.38
C ILE A 862 -18.56 28.77 -37.01
N SER A 863 -19.26 28.37 -35.94
CA SER A 863 -18.85 28.65 -34.56
C SER A 863 -17.52 27.95 -34.23
N GLU A 864 -16.82 28.41 -33.21
CA GLU A 864 -15.55 27.83 -32.78
C GLU A 864 -15.72 26.37 -32.32
N ASP A 865 -16.70 26.11 -31.45
CA ASP A 865 -17.04 24.75 -30.99
C ASP A 865 -17.29 23.78 -32.14
N VAL A 866 -18.10 24.20 -33.12
CA VAL A 866 -18.44 23.34 -34.28
C VAL A 866 -17.25 23.16 -35.21
N TYR A 867 -16.40 24.18 -35.36
CA TYR A 867 -15.16 24.08 -36.11
C TYR A 867 -14.23 23.00 -35.55
N HIS A 868 -13.95 23.05 -34.25
CA HIS A 868 -13.11 22.06 -33.58
C HIS A 868 -13.71 20.67 -33.65
N ARG A 869 -15.02 20.54 -33.39
CA ARG A 869 -15.71 19.24 -33.45
C ARG A 869 -15.71 18.63 -34.85
N LEU A 870 -15.96 19.43 -35.91
CA LEU A 870 -15.93 18.94 -37.29
C LEU A 870 -14.55 18.43 -37.68
N LEU A 871 -13.49 19.13 -37.30
CA LEU A 871 -12.12 18.67 -37.57
C LEU A 871 -11.81 17.38 -36.81
N ARG A 872 -12.14 17.33 -35.52
CA ARG A 872 -11.91 16.14 -34.69
C ARG A 872 -12.61 14.90 -35.24
N GLU A 873 -13.91 14.96 -35.53
CA GLU A 873 -14.65 13.82 -36.10
C GLU A 873 -14.14 13.46 -37.51
N THR A 874 -13.70 14.44 -38.31
CA THR A 874 -13.08 14.19 -39.62
C THR A 874 -11.77 13.40 -39.48
N TYR A 875 -10.88 13.82 -38.59
CA TYR A 875 -9.61 13.13 -38.36
C TYR A 875 -9.81 11.75 -37.74
N LEU A 876 -10.78 11.62 -36.83
CA LEU A 876 -11.14 10.35 -36.23
C LEU A 876 -11.56 9.32 -37.28
N ILE A 877 -12.44 9.71 -38.22
CA ILE A 877 -12.86 8.84 -39.33
C ILE A 877 -11.68 8.47 -40.24
N LEU A 878 -10.80 9.45 -40.54
CA LEU A 878 -9.61 9.18 -41.34
C LEU A 878 -8.68 8.16 -40.67
N ASP A 879 -8.41 8.34 -39.38
CA ASP A 879 -7.55 7.45 -38.58
C ASP A 879 -8.13 6.03 -38.50
N LEU A 880 -9.43 5.89 -38.26
CA LEU A 880 -10.12 4.60 -38.26
C LEU A 880 -10.05 3.89 -39.62
N TRP A 881 -10.15 4.64 -40.73
CA TRP A 881 -10.00 4.07 -42.07
C TRP A 881 -8.57 3.69 -42.41
N GLU A 882 -7.56 4.28 -41.77
CA GLU A 882 -6.16 3.88 -41.93
C GLU A 882 -5.84 2.61 -41.12
N ILE A 883 -6.48 2.39 -39.96
CA ILE A 883 -6.34 1.16 -39.16
C ILE A 883 -6.96 -0.07 -39.87
N ASP A 884 -8.08 0.12 -40.57
CA ASP A 884 -8.80 -0.97 -41.26
C ASP A 884 -8.24 -1.32 -42.68
N ALA A 885 -7.23 -0.57 -43.16
CA ALA A 885 -6.68 -0.67 -44.53
C ALA A 885 -5.36 -1.45 -44.61
#